data_AF-A0A662C5F5-F1
#
_entry.id   AF-A0A662C5F5-F1
#
_cell.length_a   1.000
_cell.length_b   1.000
_cell.length_c   1.000
_cell.angle_alpha   90.00
_cell.angle_beta   90.00
_cell.angle_gamma   90.00
#
_symmetry.space_group_name_H-M   'P 1'
#
loop_
_entity.id
_entity.type
_entity.pdbx_description
1 polymer ?
#
loop_
_entity_poly.entity_id
_entity_poly.type
_entity_poly.pdbx_seq_one_letter_code
_entity_poly.pdbx_strand_id
1 'polypeptide(L)'
;METKIIDLLKTELKEIRSTEKVSNLVYRKGSSLFMNGQSQMLTQSKELFEFSVDDEFNDYKVSILINETIESKCNCKSKDLCQHKIASLMQLHEELSKSSSEPKTIGKEYTHEGMIKRVLGERQEKAKKAEYKIEQSDNIYGEHILYNEKGIEYKLTFYNFNKEHGHCSCPDYATNKLGTCKHLMYAFKYVKAKKRTPEYYQHPYPFVEIFLHPLKNYKISWFYPGKPDEGIAQLLQKYFGNDSTLSDHKIIDFLGFMNESLEYKQIMIRPGVQDIVEKAFNKEMLYEIKEHTSIDYAPLKLELFPYQKEGIEFATFREGAIIADEMGLGKTIQAIGTAIAKKEIFGFERTLIVCPASIKEQWKLEIERFTEEKATVVEGYPDEREKIYQNCENFFLIVNYETVLRDKNAINKYNTDFIILDEAQRIKNYDTQTSNSIKALKKKHSLIITGTPIENRLIDLYSVVAFIDPGFLAPLWEFSYQHCFFDIKKKDKITGYYNLQKLKERLSSILIRREKKDVIKQLPNISHLDIPIEMHPEQQQFHASYSNGVARILSKKFITPFDMQRLMMLLSKMRMVCDSTYLVDFETNYSPKMIELKYILLEKLDVKNNERKIIIFSEWKKMNNIIAKMLRENDIGFVELNGSVPVKKRGKLIKEFEDNDNCRVFISTEAG
;
A
#
# COMPACT_ATOMS: atom_id res chain seq x y z
N MET A 1 -3.93 26.54 25.46
CA MET A 1 -2.81 27.51 25.57
C MET A 1 -2.35 27.90 24.18
N GLU A 2 -2.07 26.92 23.31
CA GLU A 2 -1.66 27.13 21.90
C GLU A 2 -2.63 27.99 21.07
N THR A 3 -3.95 27.81 21.19
CA THR A 3 -4.93 28.62 20.44
C THR A 3 -4.86 30.12 20.77
N LYS A 4 -4.61 30.47 22.04
CA LYS A 4 -4.43 31.87 22.46
C LYS A 4 -3.13 32.47 21.91
N ILE A 5 -2.06 31.67 21.87
CA ILE A 5 -0.75 32.08 21.32
C ILE A 5 -0.85 32.34 19.81
N ILE A 6 -1.57 31.49 19.07
CA ILE A 6 -1.79 31.64 17.63
C ILE A 6 -2.58 32.91 17.32
N ASP A 7 -3.64 33.20 18.07
CA ASP A 7 -4.43 34.43 17.90
C ASP A 7 -3.61 35.69 18.22
N LEU A 8 -2.72 35.63 19.22
CA LEU A 8 -1.79 36.71 19.55
C LEU A 8 -0.78 36.96 18.41
N LEU A 9 -0.15 35.90 17.91
CA LEU A 9 0.80 35.97 16.78
C LEU A 9 0.14 36.49 15.50
N LYS A 10 -1.10 36.06 15.23
CA LYS A 10 -1.87 36.50 14.06
C LYS A 10 -2.23 37.99 14.15
N THR A 11 -2.51 38.48 15.36
CA THR A 11 -2.77 39.91 15.60
C THR A 11 -1.50 40.73 15.41
N GLU A 12 -0.38 40.29 15.99
CA GLU A 12 0.92 40.97 15.85
C GLU A 12 1.39 41.04 14.39
N LEU A 13 1.32 39.93 13.64
CA LEU A 13 1.67 39.91 12.20
C LEU A 13 0.74 40.82 11.37
N LYS A 14 -0.53 40.93 11.74
CA LYS A 14 -1.48 41.83 11.08
C LYS A 14 -1.15 43.29 11.37
N GLU A 15 -0.82 43.62 12.62
CA GLU A 15 -0.39 44.97 13.01
C GLU A 15 0.91 45.37 12.32
N ILE A 16 1.93 44.50 12.31
CA ILE A 16 3.20 44.74 11.59
C ILE A 16 2.93 45.08 10.12
N ARG A 17 1.94 44.43 9.50
CA ARG A 17 1.55 44.66 8.10
C ARG A 17 0.72 45.93 7.89
N SER A 18 -0.12 46.33 8.84
CA SER A 18 -1.11 47.40 8.66
C SER A 18 -0.72 48.76 9.25
N THR A 19 0.19 48.80 10.23
CA THR A 19 0.45 50.01 11.05
C THR A 19 1.77 50.73 10.76
N GLU A 20 2.48 50.39 9.68
CA GLU A 20 3.79 50.98 9.34
C GLU A 20 4.85 50.90 10.47
N LYS A 21 4.70 50.03 11.48
CA LYS A 21 5.71 49.75 12.54
C LYS A 21 7.09 49.39 11.96
N VAL A 22 7.13 48.95 10.70
CA VAL A 22 8.34 48.56 9.98
C VAL A 22 8.23 49.03 8.54
N SER A 23 9.37 49.40 7.92
CA SER A 23 9.37 49.77 6.50
C SER A 23 8.89 48.61 5.61
N ASN A 24 8.18 48.95 4.53
CA ASN A 24 7.72 47.99 3.52
C ASN A 24 8.84 47.11 2.95
N LEU A 25 10.07 47.65 2.88
CA LEU A 25 11.23 46.90 2.42
C LEU A 25 11.64 45.81 3.41
N VAL A 26 11.71 46.12 4.70
CA VAL A 26 12.09 45.15 5.75
C VAL A 26 11.02 44.06 5.89
N TYR A 27 9.73 44.41 5.80
CA TYR A 27 8.65 43.41 5.77
C TYR A 27 8.76 42.48 4.55
N ARG A 28 9.00 43.01 3.35
CA ARG A 28 9.18 42.20 2.13
C ARG A 28 10.39 41.27 2.23
N LYS A 29 11.52 41.76 2.77
CA LYS A 29 12.71 40.94 2.99
C LYS A 29 12.46 39.83 4.01
N GLY A 30 11.83 40.15 5.15
CA GLY A 30 11.45 39.14 6.15
C GLY A 30 10.49 38.08 5.60
N SER A 31 9.49 38.51 4.82
CA SER A 31 8.58 37.60 4.13
C SER A 31 9.30 36.74 3.08
N SER A 32 10.32 37.27 2.40
CA SER A 32 11.13 36.50 1.44
C SER A 32 11.96 35.43 2.14
N LEU A 33 12.63 35.78 3.25
CA LEU A 33 13.41 34.83 4.05
C LEU A 33 12.53 33.66 4.53
N PHE A 34 11.31 33.96 4.99
CA PHE A 34 10.33 32.94 5.35
C PHE A 34 9.90 32.08 4.15
N MET A 35 9.47 32.70 3.04
CA MET A 35 8.98 31.96 1.87
C MET A 35 10.06 31.09 1.20
N ASN A 36 11.33 31.46 1.36
CA ASN A 36 12.48 30.70 0.88
C ASN A 36 12.93 29.60 1.86
N GLY A 37 12.27 29.43 3.01
CA GLY A 37 12.61 28.40 4.00
C GLY A 37 13.89 28.68 4.78
N GLN A 38 14.31 29.94 4.85
CA GLN A 38 15.59 30.35 5.45
C GLN A 38 15.50 30.63 6.96
N SER A 39 14.31 30.53 7.56
CA SER A 39 14.11 30.60 9.00
C SER A 39 13.75 29.21 9.53
N GLN A 40 14.56 28.68 10.44
CA GLN A 40 14.38 27.35 11.03
C GLN A 40 14.31 27.46 12.55
N MET A 41 13.33 26.81 13.17
CA MET A 41 13.25 26.71 14.63
C MET A 41 14.31 25.73 15.14
N LEU A 42 15.13 26.19 16.09
CA LEU A 42 16.19 25.40 16.72
C LEU A 42 15.68 24.69 17.98
N THR A 43 14.95 25.41 18.84
CA THR A 43 14.46 24.90 20.11
C THR A 43 13.08 25.47 20.43
N GLN A 44 12.24 24.64 21.07
CA GLN A 44 10.91 25.00 21.52
C GLN A 44 10.75 24.66 23.01
N SER A 45 10.37 25.66 23.80
CA SER A 45 9.90 25.50 25.18
C SER A 45 8.47 26.05 25.31
N LYS A 46 7.87 26.03 26.52
CA LYS A 46 6.47 26.49 26.71
C LYS A 46 6.24 27.96 26.32
N GLU A 47 7.24 28.82 26.51
CA GLU A 47 7.12 30.27 26.34
C GLU A 47 8.26 30.88 25.51
N LEU A 48 9.39 30.17 25.34
CA LEU A 48 10.55 30.64 24.58
C LEU A 48 10.81 29.75 23.35
N PHE A 49 11.00 30.40 22.20
CA PHE A 49 11.28 29.79 20.90
C PHE A 49 12.54 30.40 20.30
N GLU A 50 13.48 29.57 19.85
CA GLU A 50 14.71 30.04 19.22
C GLU A 50 14.76 29.63 17.74
N PHE A 51 15.25 30.53 16.90
CA PHE A 51 15.33 30.37 15.45
C PHE A 51 16.74 30.70 14.96
N SER A 52 17.18 29.97 13.92
CA SER A 52 18.27 30.38 13.03
C SER A 52 17.66 30.95 11.76
N VAL A 53 18.11 32.12 11.32
CA VAL A 53 17.70 32.74 10.06
C VAL A 53 18.92 32.94 9.20
N ASP A 54 19.02 32.14 8.14
CA ASP A 54 20.06 32.22 7.12
C ASP A 54 19.72 33.38 6.16
N ASP A 55 20.49 34.44 6.24
CA ASP A 55 20.39 35.61 5.35
C ASP A 55 21.67 35.69 4.52
N GLU A 56 21.63 36.39 3.39
CA GLU A 56 22.70 36.44 2.37
C GLU A 56 24.11 36.80 2.92
N PHE A 57 24.17 37.29 4.17
CA PHE A 57 25.38 37.74 4.85
C PHE A 57 25.83 36.88 6.03
N ASN A 58 24.92 36.18 6.74
CA ASN A 58 25.24 35.34 7.91
C ASN A 58 24.01 34.58 8.46
N ASP A 59 24.27 33.64 9.38
CA ASP A 59 23.25 33.02 10.23
C ASP A 59 22.93 33.91 11.45
N TYR A 60 21.67 34.33 11.55
CA TYR A 60 21.18 35.17 12.64
C TYR A 60 20.35 34.35 13.63
N LYS A 61 20.63 34.52 14.92
CA LYS A 61 19.87 33.90 16.00
C LYS A 61 18.77 34.83 16.46
N VAL A 62 17.53 34.33 16.44
CA VAL A 62 16.34 35.06 16.88
C VAL A 62 15.68 34.28 18.02
N SER A 63 15.40 34.95 19.13
CA SER A 63 14.63 34.38 20.25
C SER A 63 13.31 35.11 20.39
N ILE A 64 12.21 34.36 20.42
CA ILE A 64 10.84 34.87 20.60
C ILE A 64 10.32 34.35 21.94
N LEU A 65 9.97 35.27 22.84
CA LEU A 65 9.32 34.97 24.11
C LEU A 65 7.84 35.36 24.00
N ILE A 66 6.93 34.43 24.32
CA ILE A 66 5.49 34.62 24.27
C ILE A 66 4.88 34.41 25.66
N ASN A 67 4.50 35.52 26.27
CA ASN A 67 3.75 35.55 27.54
C ASN A 67 2.35 36.15 27.27
N GLU A 68 2.01 37.29 27.90
CA GLU A 68 0.84 38.11 27.54
C GLU A 68 1.11 39.01 26.31
N THR A 69 2.38 39.23 25.99
CA THR A 69 2.89 39.99 24.84
C THR A 69 3.97 39.17 24.11
N ILE A 70 4.28 39.56 22.86
CA ILE A 70 5.33 38.92 22.06
C ILE A 70 6.59 39.79 22.11
N GLU A 71 7.67 39.26 22.67
CA GLU A 71 8.99 39.89 22.66
C GLU A 71 9.94 39.13 21.74
N SER A 72 10.64 39.84 20.85
CA SER A 72 11.61 39.22 19.93
C SER A 72 12.98 39.91 20.00
N LYS A 73 14.03 39.11 20.20
CA LYS A 73 15.43 39.54 20.19
C LYS A 73 16.14 38.87 19.02
N CYS A 74 17.03 39.62 18.36
CA CYS A 74 17.87 39.13 17.27
C CYS A 74 19.29 39.61 17.51
N ASN A 75 20.28 38.78 17.19
CA ASN A 75 21.70 39.14 17.28
C ASN A 75 22.19 40.07 16.15
N CYS A 76 21.31 40.52 15.26
CA CYS A 76 21.64 41.53 14.25
C CYS A 76 21.83 42.93 14.89
N LYS A 77 22.48 43.85 14.18
CA LYS A 77 22.75 45.23 14.67
C LYS A 77 21.51 46.15 14.71
N SER A 78 20.32 45.66 14.37
CA SER A 78 19.09 46.46 14.33
C SER A 78 18.40 46.46 15.70
N LYS A 79 18.06 47.65 16.21
CA LYS A 79 17.33 47.81 17.48
C LYS A 79 15.83 47.51 17.36
N ASP A 80 15.27 47.60 16.15
CA ASP A 80 13.84 47.46 15.88
C ASP A 80 13.45 46.05 15.38
N LEU A 81 12.25 45.91 14.84
CA LEU A 81 11.71 44.69 14.28
C LEU A 81 12.34 44.42 12.89
N CYS A 82 13.48 43.73 12.89
CA CYS A 82 14.25 43.42 11.70
C CYS A 82 13.64 42.30 10.85
N GLN A 83 14.16 42.11 9.63
CA GLN A 83 13.70 41.08 8.70
C GLN A 83 13.78 39.64 9.27
N HIS A 84 14.79 39.34 10.09
CA HIS A 84 14.94 38.03 10.74
C HIS A 84 13.87 37.78 11.80
N LYS A 85 13.50 38.81 12.58
CA LYS A 85 12.40 38.72 13.55
C LYS A 85 11.07 38.48 12.85
N ILE A 86 10.82 39.16 11.73
CA ILE A 86 9.60 38.98 10.92
C ILE A 86 9.55 37.55 10.36
N ALA A 87 10.66 37.07 9.78
CA ALA A 87 10.74 35.71 9.24
C ALA A 87 10.47 34.66 10.34
N SER A 88 11.06 34.84 11.52
CA SER A 88 10.88 33.94 12.67
C SER A 88 9.46 33.99 13.23
N LEU A 89 8.80 35.16 13.26
CA LEU A 89 7.39 35.27 13.67
C LEU A 89 6.45 34.58 12.67
N MET A 90 6.73 34.69 11.37
CA MET A 90 5.98 33.97 10.32
C MET A 90 6.19 32.46 10.41
N GLN A 91 7.43 32.03 10.61
CA GLN A 91 7.80 30.62 10.80
C GLN A 91 7.12 30.04 12.04
N LEU A 92 7.18 30.74 13.18
CA LEU A 92 6.53 30.33 14.42
C LEU A 92 5.01 30.24 14.27
N HIS A 93 4.39 31.21 13.60
CA HIS A 93 2.97 31.15 13.30
C HIS A 93 2.64 29.98 12.37
N GLU A 94 3.48 29.65 11.38
CA GLU A 94 3.26 28.49 10.51
C GLU A 94 3.42 27.17 11.27
N GLU A 95 4.41 27.04 12.15
CA GLU A 95 4.66 25.81 12.91
C GLU A 95 3.60 25.55 13.99
N LEU A 96 3.21 26.59 14.74
CA LEU A 96 2.10 26.50 15.68
C LEU A 96 0.75 26.36 14.95
N SER A 97 0.62 26.93 13.75
CA SER A 97 -0.50 26.62 12.88
C SER A 97 -0.46 25.17 12.41
N LYS A 98 0.70 24.58 12.08
CA LYS A 98 0.83 23.17 11.66
C LYS A 98 0.50 22.20 12.79
N SER A 99 0.88 22.49 14.04
CA SER A 99 0.55 21.66 15.20
C SER A 99 -0.92 21.77 15.61
N SER A 100 -1.55 22.93 15.40
CA SER A 100 -2.98 23.17 15.66
C SER A 100 -3.89 22.95 14.46
N SER A 101 -3.33 22.78 13.25
CA SER A 101 -4.09 22.58 12.03
C SER A 101 -4.25 21.09 11.74
N GLU A 102 -5.47 20.60 11.95
CA GLU A 102 -6.04 19.70 10.94
C GLU A 102 -5.74 20.26 9.55
N PRO A 103 -5.33 19.41 8.59
CA PRO A 103 -4.89 19.87 7.27
C PRO A 103 -5.93 20.81 6.67
N LYS A 104 -5.53 22.02 6.27
CA LYS A 104 -6.40 22.91 5.48
C LYS A 104 -6.70 22.24 4.14
N THR A 105 -7.75 21.44 4.15
CA THR A 105 -8.28 20.69 3.02
C THR A 105 -9.11 21.62 2.17
N ILE A 106 -8.56 22.01 1.02
CA ILE A 106 -9.40 22.51 -0.08
C ILE A 106 -10.08 21.27 -0.68
N GLY A 107 -11.12 20.79 0.00
CA GLY A 107 -11.87 19.60 -0.38
C GLY A 107 -13.24 19.59 0.24
N LYS A 108 -14.24 19.15 -0.51
CA LYS A 108 -15.61 18.95 -0.03
C LYS A 108 -15.70 17.59 0.65
N GLU A 109 -16.16 17.59 1.90
CA GLU A 109 -16.71 16.40 2.53
C GLU A 109 -18.12 16.15 1.98
N TYR A 110 -18.42 14.92 1.58
CA TYR A 110 -19.78 14.54 1.21
C TYR A 110 -20.58 14.23 2.47
N THR A 111 -21.87 14.56 2.52
CA THR A 111 -22.78 13.92 3.48
C THR A 111 -23.02 12.47 3.05
N HIS A 112 -23.42 11.60 3.98
CA HIS A 112 -23.75 10.21 3.69
C HIS A 112 -24.75 10.08 2.51
N GLU A 113 -25.86 10.83 2.57
CA GLU A 113 -26.87 10.88 1.51
C GLU A 113 -26.32 11.46 0.21
N GLY A 114 -25.48 12.49 0.30
CA GLY A 114 -24.85 13.11 -0.86
C GLY A 114 -23.92 12.15 -1.61
N MET A 115 -23.17 11.33 -0.88
CA MET A 115 -22.33 10.28 -1.48
C MET A 115 -23.20 9.20 -2.14
N ILE A 116 -24.22 8.69 -1.45
CA ILE A 116 -25.15 7.69 -2.01
C ILE A 116 -25.78 8.19 -3.31
N LYS A 117 -26.27 9.43 -3.33
CA LYS A 117 -26.90 10.03 -4.52
C LYS A 117 -25.94 10.09 -5.71
N ARG A 118 -24.69 10.50 -5.48
CA ARG A 118 -23.64 10.52 -6.50
C ARG A 118 -23.41 9.12 -7.08
N VAL A 119 -23.20 8.16 -6.19
CA VAL A 119 -22.81 6.78 -6.49
C VAL A 119 -23.93 6.02 -7.22
N LEU A 120 -25.20 6.28 -6.88
CA LEU A 120 -26.36 5.78 -7.61
C LEU A 120 -26.48 6.42 -9.00
N GLY A 121 -26.22 7.72 -9.12
CA GLY A 121 -26.20 8.42 -10.41
C GLY A 121 -25.19 7.83 -11.38
N GLU A 122 -23.96 7.58 -10.92
CA GLU A 122 -22.90 6.94 -11.72
C GLU A 122 -23.31 5.52 -12.18
N ARG A 123 -23.95 4.73 -11.31
CA ARG A 123 -24.47 3.40 -11.68
C ARG A 123 -25.59 3.49 -12.71
N GLN A 124 -26.47 4.47 -12.59
CA GLN A 124 -27.57 4.67 -13.53
C GLN A 124 -27.03 5.05 -14.91
N GLU A 125 -26.01 5.90 -15.00
CA GLU A 125 -25.35 6.23 -16.26
C GLU A 125 -24.66 5.01 -16.89
N LYS A 126 -23.94 4.22 -16.07
CA LYS A 126 -23.33 2.96 -16.53
C LYS A 126 -24.37 1.97 -17.03
N ALA A 127 -25.49 1.81 -16.33
CA ALA A 127 -26.60 0.97 -16.76
C ALA A 127 -27.22 1.46 -18.07
N LYS A 128 -27.40 2.77 -18.26
CA LYS A 128 -27.94 3.34 -19.51
C LYS A 128 -27.06 3.08 -20.73
N LYS A 129 -25.73 3.06 -20.54
CA LYS A 129 -24.73 2.85 -21.60
C LYS A 129 -24.44 1.37 -21.86
N ALA A 130 -24.93 0.47 -21.01
CA ALA A 130 -24.64 -0.95 -21.10
C ALA A 130 -25.46 -1.63 -22.21
N GLU A 131 -24.86 -2.62 -22.85
CA GLU A 131 -25.49 -3.47 -23.86
C GLU A 131 -25.61 -4.90 -23.32
N TYR A 132 -26.49 -5.09 -22.33
CA TYR A 132 -26.71 -6.39 -21.70
C TYR A 132 -27.77 -7.21 -22.43
N LYS A 133 -27.57 -8.53 -22.49
CA LYS A 133 -28.58 -9.49 -22.93
C LYS A 133 -29.26 -10.09 -21.71
N ILE A 134 -30.59 -10.21 -21.70
CA ILE A 134 -31.34 -10.86 -20.63
C ILE A 134 -32.13 -12.04 -21.18
N GLU A 135 -31.91 -13.21 -20.60
CA GLU A 135 -32.72 -14.40 -20.73
C GLU A 135 -33.69 -14.46 -19.54
N GLN A 136 -34.98 -14.33 -19.81
CA GLN A 136 -36.01 -14.25 -18.78
C GLN A 136 -36.51 -15.64 -18.41
N SER A 137 -36.82 -15.85 -17.13
CA SER A 137 -37.57 -17.01 -16.67
C SER A 137 -39.01 -17.02 -17.24
N ASP A 138 -39.70 -18.14 -17.12
CA ASP A 138 -41.11 -18.32 -17.48
C ASP A 138 -42.05 -17.45 -16.61
N ASN A 139 -41.61 -17.03 -15.44
CA ASN A 139 -42.35 -16.15 -14.54
C ASN A 139 -41.50 -14.98 -14.02
N ILE A 140 -42.15 -13.88 -13.64
CA ILE A 140 -41.43 -12.67 -13.22
C ILE A 140 -40.60 -12.84 -11.94
N TYR A 141 -41.03 -13.70 -11.02
CA TYR A 141 -40.37 -13.96 -9.75
C TYR A 141 -39.25 -15.02 -9.83
N GLY A 142 -39.08 -15.62 -11.01
CA GLY A 142 -38.08 -16.65 -11.26
C GLY A 142 -36.67 -16.07 -11.40
N GLU A 143 -35.70 -16.97 -11.55
CA GLU A 143 -34.30 -16.60 -11.78
C GLU A 143 -34.09 -16.23 -13.25
N HIS A 144 -33.75 -14.98 -13.50
CA HIS A 144 -33.40 -14.46 -14.83
C HIS A 144 -31.88 -14.44 -14.97
N ILE A 145 -31.40 -14.59 -16.21
CA ILE A 145 -29.97 -14.59 -16.51
C ILE A 145 -29.63 -13.33 -17.32
N LEU A 146 -28.63 -12.58 -16.87
CA LEU A 146 -28.08 -11.41 -17.55
C LEU A 146 -26.66 -11.68 -18.00
N TYR A 147 -26.38 -11.45 -19.27
CA TYR A 147 -25.02 -11.51 -19.85
C TYR A 147 -24.51 -10.09 -20.06
N ASN A 148 -23.30 -9.81 -19.57
CA ASN A 148 -22.62 -8.55 -19.86
C ASN A 148 -21.95 -8.56 -21.25
N GLU A 149 -21.28 -7.45 -21.61
CA GLU A 149 -20.61 -7.28 -22.91
C GLU A 149 -19.46 -8.28 -23.15
N LYS A 150 -18.97 -8.92 -22.09
CA LYS A 150 -17.92 -9.95 -22.13
C LYS A 150 -18.48 -11.38 -22.05
N GLY A 151 -19.80 -11.55 -22.09
CA GLY A 151 -20.46 -12.84 -21.95
C GLY A 151 -20.47 -13.40 -20.52
N ILE A 152 -20.13 -12.61 -19.51
CA ILE A 152 -20.19 -13.03 -18.10
C ILE A 152 -21.65 -13.04 -17.65
N GLU A 153 -22.05 -14.17 -17.05
CA GLU A 153 -23.39 -14.45 -16.56
C GLU A 153 -23.62 -13.88 -15.14
N TYR A 154 -24.80 -13.29 -14.93
CA TYR A 154 -25.30 -12.87 -13.62
C TYR A 154 -26.76 -13.31 -13.44
N LYS A 155 -27.05 -13.91 -12.28
CA LYS A 155 -28.39 -14.35 -11.89
C LYS A 155 -29.13 -13.20 -11.20
N LEU A 156 -30.39 -13.02 -11.57
CA LEU A 156 -31.26 -11.94 -11.09
C LEU A 156 -32.60 -12.48 -10.61
N THR A 157 -33.10 -11.97 -9.49
CA THR A 157 -34.50 -12.16 -9.07
C THR A 157 -35.12 -10.83 -8.69
N PHE A 158 -36.43 -10.71 -8.87
CA PHE A 158 -37.17 -9.50 -8.55
C PHE A 158 -38.12 -9.78 -7.39
N TYR A 159 -38.11 -8.96 -6.33
CA TYR A 159 -39.02 -9.14 -5.18
C TYR A 159 -40.00 -7.97 -5.00
N ASN A 160 -39.69 -6.76 -5.48
CA ASN A 160 -40.64 -5.65 -5.49
C ASN A 160 -40.43 -4.72 -6.70
N PHE A 161 -41.38 -4.73 -7.62
CA PHE A 161 -41.28 -3.99 -8.89
C PHE A 161 -41.53 -2.48 -8.75
N ASN A 162 -42.35 -2.08 -7.78
CA ASN A 162 -42.63 -0.67 -7.48
C ASN A 162 -41.40 0.02 -6.88
N LYS A 163 -40.68 -0.69 -6.01
CA LYS A 163 -39.44 -0.18 -5.38
C LYS A 163 -38.17 -0.53 -6.17
N GLU A 164 -38.28 -1.22 -7.31
CA GLU A 164 -37.14 -1.69 -8.12
C GLU A 164 -36.11 -2.48 -7.30
N HIS A 165 -36.66 -3.42 -6.54
CA HIS A 165 -36.00 -4.15 -5.48
C HIS A 165 -35.86 -5.61 -5.91
N GLY A 166 -34.62 -6.06 -6.05
CA GLY A 166 -34.24 -7.37 -6.60
C GLY A 166 -32.88 -7.83 -6.08
N HIS A 167 -32.56 -9.10 -6.28
CA HIS A 167 -31.25 -9.69 -5.99
C HIS A 167 -30.43 -9.83 -7.27
N CYS A 168 -29.11 -9.68 -7.15
CA CYS A 168 -28.18 -9.90 -8.24
C CYS A 168 -26.93 -10.60 -7.74
N SER A 169 -26.48 -11.62 -8.47
CA SER A 169 -25.26 -12.38 -8.12
C SER A 169 -23.95 -11.64 -8.43
N CYS A 170 -24.00 -10.38 -8.87
CA CYS A 170 -22.78 -9.66 -9.23
C CYS A 170 -21.99 -9.20 -7.97
N PRO A 171 -20.64 -9.17 -8.03
CA PRO A 171 -19.80 -8.78 -6.89
C PRO A 171 -20.11 -7.38 -6.30
N ASP A 172 -20.55 -6.44 -7.15
CA ASP A 172 -20.98 -5.11 -6.71
C ASP A 172 -22.18 -5.19 -5.77
N TYR A 173 -23.21 -5.98 -6.09
CA TYR A 173 -24.42 -6.09 -5.27
C TYR A 173 -24.14 -6.76 -3.93
N ALA A 174 -23.21 -7.71 -3.90
CA ALA A 174 -22.81 -8.42 -2.69
C ALA A 174 -22.15 -7.53 -1.63
N THR A 175 -21.61 -6.37 -2.01
CA THR A 175 -20.81 -5.53 -1.11
C THR A 175 -21.22 -4.06 -1.05
N ASN A 176 -22.01 -3.56 -2.00
CA ASN A 176 -22.30 -2.13 -2.15
C ASN A 176 -23.19 -1.47 -1.07
N LYS A 177 -23.98 -2.19 -0.28
CA LYS A 177 -24.95 -1.64 0.71
C LYS A 177 -26.01 -0.69 0.14
N LEU A 178 -26.27 -0.71 -1.17
CA LEU A 178 -27.22 0.21 -1.83
C LEU A 178 -28.57 -0.45 -2.17
N GLY A 179 -28.68 -1.78 -2.03
CA GLY A 179 -29.89 -2.53 -2.39
C GLY A 179 -30.16 -2.62 -3.90
N THR A 180 -29.26 -2.11 -4.73
CA THR A 180 -29.32 -2.18 -6.19
C THR A 180 -27.93 -2.16 -6.81
N CYS A 181 -27.81 -2.52 -8.07
CA CYS A 181 -26.57 -2.44 -8.85
C CYS A 181 -26.89 -2.06 -10.30
N LYS A 182 -25.87 -1.74 -11.10
CA LYS A 182 -26.08 -1.36 -12.51
C LYS A 182 -26.84 -2.44 -13.30
N HIS A 183 -26.64 -3.72 -12.98
CA HIS A 183 -27.32 -4.85 -13.65
C HIS A 183 -28.81 -4.89 -13.30
N LEU A 184 -29.18 -4.71 -12.02
CA LEU A 184 -30.58 -4.62 -11.59
C LEU A 184 -31.28 -3.41 -12.20
N MET A 185 -30.64 -2.24 -12.17
CA MET A 185 -31.19 -1.02 -12.77
C MET A 185 -31.47 -1.21 -14.27
N TYR A 186 -30.55 -1.86 -14.99
CA TYR A 186 -30.77 -2.23 -16.39
C TYR A 186 -31.94 -3.21 -16.54
N ALA A 187 -31.96 -4.27 -15.73
CA ALA A 187 -32.94 -5.34 -15.83
C ALA A 187 -34.37 -4.87 -15.51
N PHE A 188 -34.57 -4.05 -14.48
CA PHE A 188 -35.88 -3.45 -14.20
C PHE A 188 -36.38 -2.61 -15.38
N LYS A 189 -35.51 -1.78 -15.96
CA LYS A 189 -35.86 -0.98 -17.13
C LYS A 189 -36.21 -1.87 -18.34
N TYR A 190 -35.45 -2.93 -18.58
CA TYR A 190 -35.68 -3.89 -19.66
C TYR A 190 -37.02 -4.62 -19.51
N VAL A 191 -37.30 -5.15 -18.31
CA VAL A 191 -38.55 -5.87 -18.02
C VAL A 191 -39.75 -4.92 -18.08
N LYS A 192 -39.63 -3.67 -17.60
CA LYS A 192 -40.70 -2.65 -17.72
C LYS A 192 -41.03 -2.29 -19.16
N ALA A 193 -40.02 -2.29 -20.05
CA ALA A 193 -40.21 -1.97 -21.46
C ALA A 193 -40.84 -3.13 -22.27
N LYS A 194 -40.55 -4.38 -21.90
CA LYS A 194 -41.15 -5.57 -22.54
C LYS A 194 -42.55 -5.82 -21.98
N LYS A 195 -43.59 -5.53 -22.78
CA LYS A 195 -44.97 -5.93 -22.45
C LYS A 195 -45.09 -7.46 -22.57
N ARG A 196 -45.47 -8.14 -21.49
CA ARG A 196 -45.76 -9.59 -21.43
C ARG A 196 -47.25 -9.82 -21.16
N THR A 197 -47.67 -11.08 -21.28
CA THR A 197 -49.04 -11.50 -20.96
C THR A 197 -49.33 -11.26 -19.46
N PRO A 198 -50.59 -10.98 -19.07
CA PRO A 198 -50.98 -10.83 -17.67
C PRO A 198 -50.59 -12.03 -16.80
N GLU A 199 -50.67 -13.25 -17.34
CA GLU A 199 -50.30 -14.52 -16.68
C GLU A 199 -48.86 -14.51 -16.16
N TYR A 200 -47.92 -13.92 -16.90
CA TYR A 200 -46.51 -13.79 -16.50
C TYR A 200 -46.32 -13.06 -15.16
N TYR A 201 -47.24 -12.15 -14.82
CA TYR A 201 -47.21 -11.33 -13.60
C TYR A 201 -48.07 -11.90 -12.47
N GLN A 202 -48.90 -12.92 -12.72
CA GLN A 202 -49.86 -13.47 -11.75
C GLN A 202 -49.33 -14.68 -10.97
N HIS A 203 -48.12 -15.17 -11.29
CA HIS A 203 -47.53 -16.31 -10.58
C HIS A 203 -47.17 -15.98 -9.12
N PRO A 204 -47.43 -16.88 -8.17
CA PRO A 204 -47.06 -16.70 -6.76
C PRO A 204 -45.53 -16.71 -6.60
N TYR A 205 -45.05 -16.03 -5.56
CA TYR A 205 -43.63 -16.00 -5.22
C TYR A 205 -43.17 -17.41 -4.78
N PRO A 206 -42.15 -18.01 -5.43
CA PRO A 206 -41.96 -19.45 -5.39
C PRO A 206 -41.25 -20.01 -4.13
N PHE A 207 -40.57 -19.17 -3.35
CA PHE A 207 -39.79 -19.62 -2.19
C PHE A 207 -39.71 -18.53 -1.11
N VAL A 208 -39.45 -18.91 0.15
CA VAL A 208 -38.96 -17.98 1.18
C VAL A 208 -37.48 -17.76 0.94
N GLU A 209 -37.07 -16.51 0.76
CA GLU A 209 -35.69 -16.15 0.46
C GLU A 209 -34.94 -15.77 1.73
N ILE A 210 -33.82 -16.44 2.01
CA ILE A 210 -32.86 -16.08 3.05
C ILE A 210 -31.63 -15.46 2.38
N PHE A 211 -31.32 -14.21 2.71
CA PHE A 211 -30.30 -13.44 2.02
C PHE A 211 -29.63 -12.42 2.94
N LEU A 212 -28.52 -11.86 2.49
CA LEU A 212 -27.87 -10.76 3.16
C LEU A 212 -28.51 -9.44 2.73
N HIS A 213 -29.17 -8.73 3.65
CA HIS A 213 -29.93 -7.54 3.31
C HIS A 213 -29.02 -6.31 3.14
N PRO A 214 -28.83 -5.75 1.93
CA PRO A 214 -27.82 -4.71 1.70
C PRO A 214 -28.04 -3.44 2.52
N LEU A 215 -29.30 -3.02 2.71
CA LEU A 215 -29.66 -1.83 3.48
C LEU A 215 -29.62 -2.03 5.00
N LYS A 216 -29.50 -3.28 5.49
CA LYS A 216 -29.39 -3.60 6.92
C LYS A 216 -27.97 -4.08 7.24
N ASN A 217 -26.96 -3.45 6.62
CA ASN A 217 -25.55 -3.81 6.77
C ASN A 217 -25.25 -5.29 6.48
N TYR A 218 -25.93 -5.88 5.48
CA TYR A 218 -25.77 -7.28 5.09
C TYR A 218 -26.05 -8.29 6.21
N LYS A 219 -26.89 -7.94 7.19
CA LYS A 219 -27.41 -8.92 8.15
C LYS A 219 -28.26 -9.96 7.44
N ILE A 220 -28.13 -11.22 7.88
CA ILE A 220 -28.95 -12.33 7.42
C ILE A 220 -30.41 -11.96 7.67
N SER A 221 -31.22 -11.98 6.61
CA SER A 221 -32.62 -11.59 6.65
C SER A 221 -33.44 -12.54 5.80
N TRP A 222 -34.75 -12.58 6.05
CA TRP A 222 -35.67 -13.36 5.25
C TRP A 222 -36.75 -12.49 4.62
N PHE A 223 -37.25 -12.91 3.45
CA PHE A 223 -38.35 -12.26 2.77
C PHE A 223 -39.30 -13.27 2.14
N TYR A 224 -40.59 -13.02 2.33
CA TYR A 224 -41.68 -13.68 1.62
C TYR A 224 -42.87 -12.70 1.55
N PRO A 225 -43.49 -12.48 0.38
CA PRO A 225 -44.55 -11.47 0.22
C PRO A 225 -45.90 -11.90 0.84
N GLY A 226 -46.10 -13.19 1.13
CA GLY A 226 -47.31 -13.73 1.73
C GLY A 226 -47.08 -14.26 3.16
N LYS A 227 -47.96 -15.15 3.61
CA LYS A 227 -47.76 -15.93 4.84
C LYS A 227 -47.05 -17.25 4.48
N PRO A 228 -45.86 -17.55 5.05
CA PRO A 228 -45.21 -18.83 4.84
C PRO A 228 -46.06 -20.00 5.35
N ASP A 229 -45.79 -21.20 4.83
CA ASP A 229 -46.37 -22.44 5.35
C ASP A 229 -46.04 -22.61 6.84
N GLU A 230 -46.92 -23.28 7.59
CA GLU A 230 -46.87 -23.31 9.06
C GLU A 230 -45.52 -23.82 9.62
N GLY A 231 -44.96 -24.88 9.01
CA GLY A 231 -43.64 -25.40 9.39
C GLY A 231 -42.50 -24.41 9.12
N ILE A 232 -42.54 -23.70 7.99
CA ILE A 232 -41.54 -22.66 7.67
C ILE A 232 -41.70 -21.47 8.62
N ALA A 233 -42.93 -21.06 8.93
CA ALA A 233 -43.20 -19.97 9.86
C ALA A 233 -42.66 -20.28 11.28
N GLN A 234 -42.83 -21.51 11.76
CA GLN A 234 -42.25 -21.96 13.04
C GLN A 234 -40.73 -21.96 13.01
N LEU A 235 -40.12 -22.45 11.92
CA LEU A 235 -38.67 -22.44 11.75
C LEU A 235 -38.10 -21.01 11.72
N LEU A 236 -38.74 -20.10 10.98
CA LEU A 236 -38.37 -18.69 10.96
C LEU A 236 -38.50 -18.06 12.35
N GLN A 237 -39.59 -18.33 13.08
CA GLN A 237 -39.80 -17.82 14.43
C GLN A 237 -38.76 -18.34 15.43
N LYS A 238 -38.34 -19.60 15.32
CA LYS A 238 -37.31 -20.20 16.16
C LYS A 238 -35.97 -19.45 16.08
N TYR A 239 -35.54 -19.08 14.87
CA TYR A 239 -34.22 -18.46 14.66
C TYR A 239 -34.25 -16.92 14.63
N PHE A 240 -35.23 -16.34 13.96
CA PHE A 240 -35.37 -14.88 13.79
C PHE A 240 -36.27 -14.22 14.84
N GLY A 241 -37.05 -15.00 15.60
CA GLY A 241 -38.03 -14.46 16.53
C GLY A 241 -39.14 -13.70 15.81
N ASN A 242 -39.47 -12.50 16.30
CA ASN A 242 -40.44 -11.60 15.66
C ASN A 242 -39.82 -10.69 14.60
N ASP A 243 -38.50 -10.74 14.42
CA ASP A 243 -37.79 -9.91 13.46
C ASP A 243 -37.62 -10.62 12.11
N SER A 244 -37.37 -9.81 11.08
CA SER A 244 -37.00 -10.31 9.74
C SER A 244 -35.49 -10.43 9.53
N THR A 245 -34.71 -10.13 10.56
CA THR A 245 -33.24 -9.99 10.48
C THR A 245 -32.58 -10.60 11.70
N LEU A 246 -31.54 -11.39 11.46
CA LEU A 246 -30.75 -12.06 12.48
C LEU A 246 -29.79 -11.09 13.18
N SER A 247 -29.56 -11.30 14.47
CA SER A 247 -28.54 -10.61 15.25
C SER A 247 -27.15 -11.22 15.04
N ASP A 248 -26.10 -10.40 15.17
CA ASP A 248 -24.73 -10.82 14.84
C ASP A 248 -24.20 -11.95 15.76
N HIS A 249 -24.67 -12.01 17.01
CA HIS A 249 -24.30 -13.06 17.97
C HIS A 249 -24.94 -14.42 17.69
N LYS A 250 -25.95 -14.50 16.80
CA LYS A 250 -26.62 -15.76 16.42
C LYS A 250 -26.12 -16.32 15.09
N ILE A 251 -25.11 -15.71 14.48
CA ILE A 251 -24.63 -16.13 13.14
C ILE A 251 -24.05 -17.55 13.19
N ILE A 252 -23.31 -17.91 14.25
CA ILE A 252 -22.72 -19.25 14.41
C ILE A 252 -23.83 -20.30 14.58
N ASP A 253 -24.83 -20.02 15.42
CA ASP A 253 -26.00 -20.89 15.64
C ASP A 253 -26.86 -21.08 14.37
N PHE A 254 -26.67 -20.22 13.36
CA PHE A 254 -27.42 -20.27 12.11
C PHE A 254 -27.10 -21.50 11.26
N LEU A 255 -25.98 -22.21 11.53
CA LEU A 255 -25.73 -23.54 10.96
C LEU A 255 -26.90 -24.50 11.23
N GLY A 256 -27.51 -24.43 12.42
CA GLY A 256 -28.69 -25.21 12.76
C GLY A 256 -29.88 -24.92 11.83
N PHE A 257 -30.13 -23.63 11.53
CA PHE A 257 -31.19 -23.24 10.60
C PHE A 257 -30.91 -23.80 9.21
N MET A 258 -29.67 -23.71 8.72
CA MET A 258 -29.34 -24.21 7.38
C MET A 258 -29.60 -25.71 7.27
N ASN A 259 -29.27 -26.50 8.30
CA ASN A 259 -29.55 -27.94 8.33
C ASN A 259 -31.05 -28.24 8.40
N GLU A 260 -31.80 -27.61 9.30
CA GLU A 260 -33.25 -27.80 9.43
C GLU A 260 -34.01 -27.34 8.19
N SER A 261 -33.50 -26.32 7.48
CA SER A 261 -34.11 -25.81 6.25
C SER A 261 -34.07 -26.79 5.08
N LEU A 262 -33.20 -27.82 5.11
CA LEU A 262 -33.09 -28.82 4.04
C LEU A 262 -34.38 -29.65 3.88
N GLU A 263 -35.20 -29.74 4.92
CA GLU A 263 -36.52 -30.40 4.87
C GLU A 263 -37.53 -29.59 4.05
N TYR A 264 -37.29 -28.30 3.84
CA TYR A 264 -38.20 -27.36 3.19
C TYR A 264 -37.68 -26.90 1.83
N LYS A 265 -38.14 -27.55 0.76
CA LYS A 265 -37.76 -27.18 -0.63
C LYS A 265 -38.14 -25.74 -1.02
N GLN A 266 -39.07 -25.13 -0.30
CA GLN A 266 -39.50 -23.75 -0.51
C GLN A 266 -38.56 -22.73 0.15
N ILE A 267 -37.51 -23.13 0.87
CA ILE A 267 -36.53 -22.20 1.42
C ILE A 267 -35.34 -22.10 0.47
N MET A 268 -35.04 -20.89 0.00
CA MET A 268 -33.85 -20.59 -0.79
C MET A 268 -32.86 -19.77 0.03
N ILE A 269 -31.73 -20.37 0.37
CA ILE A 269 -30.61 -19.68 1.03
C ILE A 269 -29.65 -19.18 -0.05
N ARG A 270 -29.39 -17.87 -0.08
CA ARG A 270 -28.43 -17.28 -1.01
C ARG A 270 -26.99 -17.60 -0.59
N PRO A 271 -26.06 -17.81 -1.55
CA PRO A 271 -24.68 -18.18 -1.25
C PRO A 271 -23.97 -17.27 -0.24
N GLY A 272 -24.20 -15.95 -0.31
CA GLY A 272 -23.58 -15.01 0.63
C GLY A 272 -23.94 -15.26 2.11
N VAL A 273 -25.09 -15.88 2.40
CA VAL A 273 -25.44 -16.28 3.76
C VAL A 273 -24.51 -17.39 4.25
N GLN A 274 -24.23 -18.38 3.40
CA GLN A 274 -23.30 -19.46 3.70
C GLN A 274 -21.90 -18.89 3.96
N ASP A 275 -21.42 -17.98 3.10
CA ASP A 275 -20.11 -17.35 3.25
C ASP A 275 -19.93 -16.63 4.60
N ILE A 276 -20.96 -15.91 5.08
CA ILE A 276 -20.88 -15.19 6.37
C ILE A 276 -20.89 -16.17 7.55
N VAL A 277 -21.71 -17.21 7.48
CA VAL A 277 -21.77 -18.23 8.54
C VAL A 277 -20.46 -19.01 8.60
N GLU A 278 -19.91 -19.43 7.46
CA GLU A 278 -18.62 -20.11 7.36
C GLU A 278 -17.49 -19.22 7.91
N LYS A 279 -17.44 -17.94 7.53
CA LYS A 279 -16.47 -16.99 8.08
C LYS A 279 -16.57 -16.82 9.59
N ALA A 280 -17.79 -16.77 10.13
CA ALA A 280 -18.00 -16.63 11.58
C ALA A 280 -17.49 -17.88 12.32
N PHE A 281 -17.79 -19.06 11.81
CA PHE A 281 -17.33 -20.34 12.34
C PHE A 281 -15.80 -20.47 12.26
N ASN A 282 -15.20 -20.22 11.10
CA ASN A 282 -13.75 -20.28 10.90
C ASN A 282 -13.01 -19.33 11.84
N LYS A 283 -13.56 -18.13 12.09
CA LYS A 283 -12.97 -17.17 13.01
C LYS A 283 -12.95 -17.69 14.46
N GLU A 284 -14.00 -18.35 14.90
CA GLU A 284 -14.07 -18.96 16.24
C GLU A 284 -13.10 -20.15 16.34
N MET A 285 -13.09 -21.03 15.35
CA MET A 285 -12.13 -22.13 15.24
C MET A 285 -10.66 -21.64 15.30
N LEU A 286 -10.32 -20.58 14.56
CA LEU A 286 -8.97 -20.02 14.58
C LEU A 286 -8.58 -19.45 15.94
N TYR A 287 -9.54 -18.90 16.69
CA TYR A 287 -9.31 -18.42 18.05
C TYR A 287 -9.02 -19.59 19.00
N GLU A 288 -9.82 -20.66 18.93
CA GLU A 288 -9.60 -21.87 19.73
C GLU A 288 -8.26 -22.54 19.43
N ILE A 289 -7.91 -22.67 18.15
CA ILE A 289 -6.63 -23.25 17.72
C ILE A 289 -5.46 -22.41 18.26
N LYS A 290 -5.56 -21.08 18.19
CA LYS A 290 -4.52 -20.19 18.70
C LYS A 290 -4.26 -20.36 20.20
N GLU A 291 -5.31 -20.52 21.01
CA GLU A 291 -5.18 -20.68 22.48
C GLU A 291 -4.54 -22.03 22.87
N HIS A 292 -4.68 -23.07 22.03
CA HIS A 292 -4.24 -24.43 22.35
C HIS A 292 -3.02 -24.91 21.55
N THR A 293 -2.50 -24.11 20.62
CA THR A 293 -1.43 -24.52 19.69
C THR A 293 -0.26 -23.56 19.74
N SER A 294 0.93 -24.07 20.05
CA SER A 294 2.19 -23.36 19.85
C SER A 294 2.78 -23.67 18.48
N ILE A 295 3.35 -22.67 17.82
CA ILE A 295 4.05 -22.85 16.55
C ILE A 295 5.42 -23.49 16.81
N ASP A 296 5.70 -24.60 16.13
CA ASP A 296 7.05 -25.16 16.06
C ASP A 296 7.86 -24.40 15.00
N TYR A 297 9.04 -23.93 15.39
CA TYR A 297 9.96 -23.24 14.50
C TYR A 297 11.15 -24.12 14.08
N ALA A 298 11.28 -25.34 14.62
CA ALA A 298 12.35 -26.28 14.29
C ALA A 298 12.47 -26.62 12.79
N PRO A 299 11.38 -26.68 11.99
CA PRO A 299 11.50 -26.89 10.54
C PRO A 299 12.20 -25.75 9.79
N LEU A 300 12.37 -24.58 10.42
CA LEU A 300 13.10 -23.46 9.86
C LEU A 300 14.59 -23.60 10.21
N LYS A 301 15.44 -23.68 9.19
CA LYS A 301 16.91 -23.88 9.29
C LYS A 301 17.68 -22.63 9.75
N LEU A 302 17.04 -21.72 10.48
CA LEU A 302 17.64 -20.50 11.00
C LEU A 302 16.98 -20.03 12.30
N GLU A 303 17.73 -19.28 13.09
CA GLU A 303 17.21 -18.69 14.31
C GLU A 303 16.42 -17.40 13.99
N LEU A 304 15.13 -17.39 14.32
CA LEU A 304 14.26 -16.24 14.13
C LEU A 304 14.40 -15.22 15.25
N PHE A 305 14.43 -13.93 14.89
CA PHE A 305 14.31 -12.86 15.87
C PHE A 305 12.91 -12.86 16.53
N PRO A 306 12.76 -12.38 17.78
CA PRO A 306 11.47 -12.36 18.47
C PRO A 306 10.35 -11.65 17.68
N TYR A 307 10.65 -10.52 17.03
CA TYR A 307 9.68 -9.83 16.17
C TYR A 307 9.28 -10.69 14.96
N GLN A 308 10.19 -11.50 14.39
CA GLN A 308 9.83 -12.39 13.28
C GLN A 308 8.86 -13.47 13.73
N LYS A 309 9.06 -14.04 14.92
CA LYS A 309 8.14 -15.00 15.55
C LYS A 309 6.75 -14.39 15.78
N GLU A 310 6.70 -13.18 16.33
CA GLU A 310 5.44 -12.43 16.50
C GLU A 310 4.70 -12.22 15.17
N GLY A 311 5.42 -11.91 14.09
CA GLY A 311 4.82 -11.73 12.76
C GLY A 311 4.27 -13.04 12.17
N ILE A 312 5.00 -14.14 12.34
CA ILE A 312 4.56 -15.48 11.94
C ILE A 312 3.33 -15.91 12.73
N GLU A 313 3.34 -15.74 14.04
CA GLU A 313 2.20 -16.07 14.92
C GLU A 313 0.97 -15.24 14.55
N PHE A 314 1.16 -13.94 14.30
CA PHE A 314 0.11 -13.05 13.85
C PHE A 314 -0.54 -13.55 12.55
N ALA A 315 0.24 -13.93 11.54
CA ALA A 315 -0.30 -14.36 10.25
C ALA A 315 -0.86 -15.79 10.24
N THR A 316 -0.36 -16.67 11.11
CA THR A 316 -0.72 -18.10 11.14
C THR A 316 -2.18 -18.32 11.53
N PHE A 317 -2.66 -17.64 12.58
CA PHE A 317 -4.01 -17.82 13.11
C PHE A 317 -5.04 -16.84 12.51
N ARG A 318 -4.84 -16.44 11.25
CA ARG A 318 -5.76 -15.57 10.50
C ARG A 318 -5.98 -16.12 9.09
N GLU A 319 -7.21 -15.97 8.59
CA GLU A 319 -7.52 -16.24 7.18
C GLU A 319 -6.81 -15.27 6.24
N GLY A 320 -6.58 -14.04 6.67
CA GLY A 320 -5.67 -13.16 5.95
C GLY A 320 -4.99 -12.12 6.81
N ALA A 321 -3.73 -11.86 6.47
CA ALA A 321 -2.87 -10.95 7.20
C ALA A 321 -2.00 -10.10 6.26
N ILE A 322 -1.58 -8.94 6.74
CA ILE A 322 -0.62 -8.03 6.11
C ILE A 322 0.56 -7.84 7.05
N ILE A 323 1.75 -8.27 6.62
CA ILE A 323 3.01 -7.93 7.29
C ILE A 323 3.63 -6.76 6.52
N ALA A 324 3.48 -5.57 7.10
CA ALA A 324 3.89 -4.30 6.53
C ALA A 324 5.19 -3.74 7.15
N ASP A 325 6.05 -4.63 7.63
CA ASP A 325 7.34 -4.33 8.26
C ASP A 325 8.28 -3.58 7.32
N GLU A 326 9.12 -2.70 7.88
CA GLU A 326 10.14 -1.97 7.14
C GLU A 326 11.07 -2.90 6.33
N MET A 327 11.60 -2.39 5.21
CA MET A 327 12.56 -3.10 4.38
C MET A 327 13.79 -3.51 5.21
N GLY A 328 14.22 -4.77 5.06
CA GLY A 328 15.33 -5.35 5.80
C GLY A 328 14.96 -6.13 7.06
N LEU A 329 13.71 -6.10 7.52
CA LEU A 329 13.24 -6.88 8.69
C LEU A 329 12.91 -8.36 8.37
N GLY A 330 13.39 -8.90 7.24
CA GLY A 330 13.17 -10.32 6.90
C GLY A 330 11.70 -10.70 6.67
N LYS A 331 10.96 -9.93 5.87
CA LYS A 331 9.56 -10.28 5.52
C LYS A 331 9.44 -11.63 4.81
N THR A 332 10.41 -11.97 3.95
CA THR A 332 10.43 -13.25 3.23
C THR A 332 10.44 -14.44 4.17
N ILE A 333 11.31 -14.42 5.19
CA ILE A 333 11.36 -15.51 6.17
C ILE A 333 10.11 -15.56 7.05
N GLN A 334 9.50 -14.42 7.41
CA GLN A 334 8.21 -14.42 8.10
C GLN A 334 7.10 -15.07 7.25
N ALA A 335 7.11 -14.83 5.94
CA ALA A 335 6.13 -15.42 5.02
C ALA A 335 6.35 -16.93 4.82
N ILE A 336 7.60 -17.37 4.66
CA ILE A 336 7.96 -18.79 4.60
C ILE A 336 7.58 -19.48 5.91
N GLY A 337 7.96 -18.92 7.06
CA GLY A 337 7.60 -19.44 8.38
C GLY A 337 6.09 -19.54 8.60
N THR A 338 5.32 -18.57 8.11
CA THR A 338 3.85 -18.63 8.14
C THR A 338 3.31 -19.79 7.30
N ALA A 339 3.87 -20.03 6.10
CA ALA A 339 3.45 -21.13 5.25
C ALA A 339 3.73 -22.50 5.90
N ILE A 340 4.91 -22.66 6.50
CA ILE A 340 5.29 -23.87 7.24
C ILE A 340 4.39 -24.07 8.45
N ALA A 341 4.17 -23.04 9.28
CA ALA A 341 3.27 -23.13 10.42
C ALA A 341 1.84 -23.50 9.99
N LYS A 342 1.35 -22.96 8.86
CA LYS A 342 0.04 -23.33 8.33
C LYS A 342 -0.01 -24.76 7.77
N LYS A 343 1.10 -25.27 7.22
CA LYS A 343 1.23 -26.67 6.80
C LYS A 343 1.08 -27.60 8.01
N GLU A 344 1.76 -27.33 9.10
CA GLU A 344 1.76 -28.19 10.29
C GLU A 344 0.43 -28.13 11.05
N ILE A 345 -0.15 -26.94 11.21
CA ILE A 345 -1.35 -26.74 12.03
C ILE A 345 -2.63 -27.07 11.26
N PHE A 346 -2.71 -26.68 9.98
CA PHE A 346 -3.94 -26.82 9.18
C PHE A 346 -3.85 -27.91 8.11
N GLY A 347 -2.72 -28.61 7.98
CA GLY A 347 -2.52 -29.63 6.94
C GLY A 347 -2.52 -29.04 5.53
N PHE A 348 -2.07 -27.80 5.36
CA PHE A 348 -2.01 -27.19 4.03
C PHE A 348 -0.99 -27.88 3.14
N GLU A 349 -1.35 -28.13 1.89
CA GLU A 349 -0.51 -28.87 0.93
C GLU A 349 0.02 -27.98 -0.19
N ARG A 350 -0.63 -26.85 -0.46
CA ARG A 350 -0.31 -26.01 -1.63
C ARG A 350 -0.23 -24.54 -1.25
N THR A 351 0.96 -23.97 -1.37
CA THR A 351 1.23 -22.54 -1.21
C THR A 351 1.62 -21.90 -2.54
N LEU A 352 0.90 -20.87 -2.96
CA LEU A 352 1.22 -20.06 -4.14
C LEU A 352 1.85 -18.74 -3.72
N ILE A 353 3.03 -18.44 -4.22
CA ILE A 353 3.70 -17.16 -4.07
C ILE A 353 3.52 -16.37 -5.36
N VAL A 354 3.00 -15.15 -5.25
CA VAL A 354 2.89 -14.19 -6.35
C VAL A 354 3.83 -13.02 -6.06
N CYS A 355 4.89 -12.89 -6.84
CA CYS A 355 5.93 -11.87 -6.63
C CYS A 355 6.32 -11.17 -7.94
N PRO A 356 7.07 -10.05 -7.92
CA PRO A 356 7.70 -9.52 -9.11
C PRO A 356 8.55 -10.57 -9.84
N ALA A 357 8.57 -10.53 -11.18
CA ALA A 357 9.30 -11.50 -11.99
C ALA A 357 10.81 -11.56 -11.68
N SER A 358 11.39 -10.45 -11.21
CA SER A 358 12.82 -10.32 -10.88
C SER A 358 13.26 -11.14 -9.66
N ILE A 359 12.34 -11.52 -8.78
CA ILE A 359 12.67 -12.16 -7.49
C ILE A 359 12.15 -13.59 -7.34
N LYS A 360 11.57 -14.18 -8.39
CA LYS A 360 11.06 -15.57 -8.33
C LYS A 360 12.15 -16.59 -7.97
N GLU A 361 13.32 -16.46 -8.57
CA GLU A 361 14.46 -17.34 -8.30
C GLU A 361 15.00 -17.13 -6.88
N GLN A 362 14.99 -15.90 -6.39
CA GLN A 362 15.38 -15.61 -5.02
C GLN A 362 14.43 -16.28 -4.02
N TRP A 363 13.11 -16.20 -4.24
CA TRP A 363 12.12 -16.91 -3.43
C TRP A 363 12.39 -18.42 -3.39
N LYS A 364 12.66 -19.04 -4.54
CA LYS A 364 13.00 -20.47 -4.60
C LYS A 364 14.23 -20.79 -3.75
N LEU A 365 15.31 -20.02 -3.93
CA LEU A 365 16.56 -20.21 -3.19
C LEU A 365 16.36 -20.05 -1.68
N GLU A 366 15.61 -19.04 -1.25
CA GLU A 366 15.33 -18.79 0.17
C GLU A 366 14.48 -19.91 0.79
N ILE A 367 13.45 -20.41 0.09
CA ILE A 367 12.64 -21.54 0.57
C ILE A 367 13.49 -22.79 0.77
N GLU A 368 14.26 -23.17 -0.25
CA GLU A 368 15.09 -24.39 -0.22
C GLU A 368 16.27 -24.26 0.76
N ARG A 369 16.70 -23.03 1.07
CA ARG A 369 17.71 -22.73 2.09
C ARG A 369 17.13 -22.78 3.51
N PHE A 370 15.98 -22.16 3.72
CA PHE A 370 15.41 -21.95 5.06
C PHE A 370 14.54 -23.12 5.52
N THR A 371 14.18 -24.06 4.64
CA THR A 371 13.29 -25.18 4.95
C THR A 371 13.78 -26.46 4.26
N GLU A 372 13.13 -27.59 4.53
CA GLU A 372 13.30 -28.84 3.76
C GLU A 372 12.32 -28.94 2.58
N GLU A 373 11.44 -27.94 2.41
CA GLU A 373 10.48 -27.91 1.32
C GLU A 373 11.14 -27.53 0.00
N LYS A 374 10.53 -28.01 -1.10
CA LYS A 374 10.92 -27.66 -2.45
C LYS A 374 10.01 -26.57 -3.02
N ALA A 375 10.55 -25.78 -3.93
CA ALA A 375 9.80 -24.75 -4.64
C ALA A 375 9.92 -24.88 -6.16
N THR A 376 8.79 -24.75 -6.85
CA THR A 376 8.71 -24.74 -8.31
C THR A 376 8.47 -23.32 -8.81
N VAL A 377 9.36 -22.82 -9.69
CA VAL A 377 9.13 -21.57 -10.40
C VAL A 377 8.39 -21.86 -11.70
N VAL A 378 7.28 -21.16 -11.93
CA VAL A 378 6.51 -21.30 -13.17
C VAL A 378 7.12 -20.42 -14.27
N GLU A 379 7.58 -21.06 -15.35
CA GLU A 379 8.19 -20.44 -16.52
C GLU A 379 7.79 -21.16 -17.80
N GLY A 380 8.06 -20.53 -18.95
CA GLY A 380 7.82 -21.12 -20.26
C GLY A 380 6.56 -20.58 -20.96
N TYR A 381 6.27 -21.19 -22.11
CA TYR A 381 5.08 -20.92 -22.92
C TYR A 381 3.80 -21.43 -22.24
N PRO A 382 2.60 -20.98 -22.65
CA PRO A 382 1.34 -21.36 -21.99
C PRO A 382 1.18 -22.86 -21.74
N ASP A 383 1.47 -23.71 -22.73
CA ASP A 383 1.34 -25.17 -22.62
C ASP A 383 2.34 -25.79 -21.63
N GLU A 384 3.54 -25.21 -21.51
CA GLU A 384 4.55 -25.64 -20.54
C GLU A 384 4.11 -25.26 -19.12
N ARG A 385 3.59 -24.04 -18.94
CA ARG A 385 3.07 -23.58 -17.64
C ARG A 385 1.86 -24.39 -17.19
N GLU A 386 0.95 -24.72 -18.11
CA GLU A 386 -0.21 -25.55 -17.78
C GLU A 386 0.18 -26.94 -17.26
N LYS A 387 1.21 -27.56 -17.85
CA LYS A 387 1.78 -28.82 -17.34
C LYS A 387 2.41 -28.67 -15.95
N ILE A 388 3.06 -27.53 -15.68
CA ILE A 388 3.62 -27.26 -14.34
C ILE A 388 2.49 -27.18 -13.31
N TYR A 389 1.39 -26.46 -13.58
CA TYR A 389 0.26 -26.40 -12.65
C TYR A 389 -0.40 -27.76 -12.42
N GLN A 390 -0.42 -28.64 -13.41
CA GLN A 390 -1.04 -29.96 -13.28
C GLN A 390 -0.17 -30.97 -12.51
N ASN A 391 1.15 -30.90 -12.66
CA ASN A 391 2.08 -31.93 -12.18
C ASN A 391 2.90 -31.48 -10.95
N CYS A 392 2.76 -30.25 -10.47
CA CYS A 392 3.53 -29.78 -9.34
C CYS A 392 3.05 -30.41 -8.03
N GLU A 393 3.91 -31.24 -7.44
CA GLU A 393 3.70 -31.84 -6.10
C GLU A 393 4.42 -31.07 -4.99
N ASN A 394 5.23 -30.07 -5.35
CA ASN A 394 5.98 -29.28 -4.37
C ASN A 394 5.04 -28.36 -3.58
N PHE A 395 5.31 -28.21 -2.28
CA PHE A 395 4.52 -27.38 -1.38
C PHE A 395 4.47 -25.91 -1.83
N PHE A 396 5.56 -25.38 -2.40
CA PHE A 396 5.62 -24.01 -2.90
C PHE A 396 5.61 -23.94 -4.43
N LEU A 397 4.72 -23.10 -4.96
CA LEU A 397 4.66 -22.72 -6.37
C LEU A 397 4.82 -21.20 -6.51
N ILE A 398 5.72 -20.75 -7.39
CA ILE A 398 6.09 -19.33 -7.53
C ILE A 398 5.71 -18.83 -8.92
N VAL A 399 4.87 -17.79 -8.96
CA VAL A 399 4.41 -17.12 -10.18
C VAL A 399 4.64 -15.61 -10.08
N ASN A 400 4.61 -14.91 -11.21
CA ASN A 400 4.58 -13.45 -11.25
C ASN A 400 3.19 -12.89 -11.57
N TYR A 401 2.97 -11.64 -11.16
CA TYR A 401 1.71 -10.90 -11.33
C TYR A 401 1.13 -10.97 -12.75
N GLU A 402 1.98 -10.81 -13.77
CA GLU A 402 1.55 -10.80 -15.18
C GLU A 402 1.09 -12.18 -15.67
N THR A 403 1.63 -13.26 -15.10
CA THR A 403 1.27 -14.64 -15.45
C THR A 403 -0.09 -15.03 -14.88
N VAL A 404 -0.43 -14.55 -13.68
CA VAL A 404 -1.73 -14.80 -13.05
C VAL A 404 -2.90 -14.33 -13.93
N LEU A 405 -2.74 -13.21 -14.63
CA LEU A 405 -3.78 -12.67 -15.53
C LEU A 405 -4.17 -13.69 -16.62
N ARG A 406 -3.18 -14.42 -17.15
CA ARG A 406 -3.37 -15.37 -18.26
C ARG A 406 -3.75 -16.76 -17.76
N ASP A 407 -3.17 -17.16 -16.64
CA ASP A 407 -3.22 -18.54 -16.15
C ASP A 407 -4.24 -18.73 -15.02
N LYS A 408 -5.06 -17.72 -14.69
CA LYS A 408 -6.05 -17.74 -13.59
C LYS A 408 -6.84 -19.05 -13.49
N ASN A 409 -7.31 -19.56 -14.62
CA ASN A 409 -8.12 -20.78 -14.65
C ASN A 409 -7.29 -22.02 -14.30
N ALA A 410 -6.04 -22.13 -14.78
CA ALA A 410 -5.14 -23.22 -14.44
C ALA A 410 -4.73 -23.15 -12.96
N ILE A 411 -4.42 -21.95 -12.46
CA ILE A 411 -4.10 -21.73 -11.04
C ILE A 411 -5.30 -22.11 -10.14
N ASN A 412 -6.52 -21.73 -10.50
CA ASN A 412 -7.70 -22.10 -9.73
C ASN A 412 -7.99 -23.62 -9.76
N LYS A 413 -7.58 -24.33 -10.82
CA LYS A 413 -7.64 -25.80 -10.87
C LYS A 413 -6.57 -26.45 -9.99
N TYR A 414 -5.42 -25.80 -9.81
CA TYR A 414 -4.38 -26.22 -8.87
C TYR A 414 -4.85 -26.16 -7.40
N ASN A 415 -5.94 -25.45 -7.10
CA ASN A 415 -6.61 -25.46 -5.78
C ASN A 415 -5.66 -25.14 -4.61
N THR A 416 -5.06 -23.96 -4.66
CA THR A 416 -4.13 -23.48 -3.63
C THR A 416 -4.81 -23.27 -2.27
N ASP A 417 -4.17 -23.71 -1.19
CA ASP A 417 -4.63 -23.46 0.18
C ASP A 417 -4.22 -22.06 0.66
N PHE A 418 -2.95 -21.69 0.46
CA PHE A 418 -2.38 -20.45 0.97
C PHE A 418 -1.77 -19.61 -0.16
N ILE A 419 -2.14 -18.32 -0.24
CA ILE A 419 -1.55 -17.40 -1.23
C ILE A 419 -0.75 -16.31 -0.53
N ILE A 420 0.51 -16.16 -0.91
CA ILE A 420 1.40 -15.10 -0.46
C ILE A 420 1.57 -14.09 -1.60
N LEU A 421 1.25 -12.82 -1.35
CA LEU A 421 1.54 -11.71 -2.26
C LEU A 421 2.73 -10.91 -1.75
N ASP A 422 3.79 -10.89 -2.55
CA ASP A 422 4.95 -10.05 -2.31
C ASP A 422 4.87 -8.76 -3.13
N GLU A 423 5.23 -7.63 -2.53
CA GLU A 423 5.15 -6.30 -3.14
C GLU A 423 3.75 -6.00 -3.73
N ALA A 424 2.72 -6.15 -2.89
CA ALA A 424 1.31 -6.01 -3.25
C ALA A 424 0.88 -4.61 -3.74
N GLN A 425 1.77 -3.61 -3.76
CA GLN A 425 1.54 -2.36 -4.49
C GLN A 425 1.25 -2.60 -5.97
N ARG A 426 1.64 -3.76 -6.53
CA ARG A 426 1.27 -4.17 -7.90
C ARG A 426 -0.25 -4.32 -8.11
N ILE A 427 -1.04 -4.52 -7.04
CA ILE A 427 -2.50 -4.61 -7.10
C ILE A 427 -3.23 -3.37 -6.57
N LYS A 428 -2.52 -2.23 -6.40
CA LYS A 428 -3.07 -0.99 -5.83
C LYS A 428 -4.29 -0.44 -6.58
N ASN A 429 -4.32 -0.59 -7.89
CA ASN A 429 -5.42 -0.11 -8.70
C ASN A 429 -6.49 -1.20 -8.86
N TYR A 430 -7.62 -1.01 -8.17
CA TYR A 430 -8.76 -1.93 -8.16
C TYR A 430 -9.40 -2.15 -9.54
N ASP A 431 -9.26 -1.20 -10.47
CA ASP A 431 -9.83 -1.30 -11.82
C ASP A 431 -8.97 -2.14 -12.79
N THR A 432 -7.73 -2.46 -12.41
CA THR A 432 -6.84 -3.20 -13.32
C THR A 432 -7.26 -4.65 -13.50
N GLN A 433 -7.08 -5.19 -14.70
CA GLN A 433 -7.36 -6.60 -14.98
C GLN A 433 -6.50 -7.53 -14.12
N THR A 434 -5.26 -7.14 -13.82
CA THR A 434 -4.35 -7.86 -12.94
C THR A 434 -4.89 -7.94 -11.50
N SER A 435 -5.31 -6.81 -10.91
CA SER A 435 -5.91 -6.78 -9.56
C SER A 435 -7.16 -7.66 -9.48
N ASN A 436 -8.03 -7.56 -10.49
CA ASN A 436 -9.24 -8.39 -10.57
C ASN A 436 -8.93 -9.89 -10.71
N SER A 437 -7.90 -10.26 -11.48
CA SER A 437 -7.51 -11.66 -11.67
C SER A 437 -6.91 -12.26 -10.39
N ILE A 438 -6.10 -11.49 -9.66
CA ILE A 438 -5.50 -11.92 -8.39
C ILE A 438 -6.56 -12.06 -7.30
N LYS A 439 -7.50 -11.12 -7.19
CA LYS A 439 -8.62 -11.23 -6.23
C LYS A 439 -9.56 -12.39 -6.52
N ALA A 440 -9.63 -12.85 -7.76
CA ALA A 440 -10.43 -13.99 -8.18
C ALA A 440 -9.73 -15.35 -8.02
N LEU A 441 -8.52 -15.38 -7.47
CA LEU A 441 -7.85 -16.63 -7.10
C LEU A 441 -8.54 -17.26 -5.88
N LYS A 442 -8.85 -18.55 -5.99
CA LYS A 442 -9.37 -19.35 -4.88
C LYS A 442 -8.27 -19.61 -3.87
N LYS A 443 -8.57 -19.45 -2.59
CA LYS A 443 -7.65 -19.62 -1.46
C LYS A 443 -8.42 -19.87 -0.18
N LYS A 444 -7.82 -20.61 0.75
CA LYS A 444 -8.30 -20.72 2.14
C LYS A 444 -7.74 -19.57 2.95
N HIS A 445 -6.41 -19.42 2.98
CA HIS A 445 -5.73 -18.33 3.67
C HIS A 445 -4.91 -17.45 2.71
N SER A 446 -4.56 -16.25 3.17
CA SER A 446 -3.71 -15.32 2.43
C SER A 446 -2.76 -14.52 3.29
N LEU A 447 -1.62 -14.14 2.72
CA LEU A 447 -0.66 -13.24 3.34
C LEU A 447 -0.21 -12.22 2.33
N ILE A 448 -0.16 -10.96 2.75
CA ILE A 448 0.44 -9.88 1.99
C ILE A 448 1.69 -9.42 2.73
N ILE A 449 2.80 -9.31 2.02
CA ILE A 449 4.03 -8.72 2.55
C ILE A 449 4.43 -7.51 1.70
N THR A 450 4.73 -6.39 2.36
CA THR A 450 5.11 -5.14 1.68
C THR A 450 5.89 -4.24 2.62
N GLY A 451 6.89 -3.51 2.11
CA GLY A 451 7.56 -2.47 2.90
C GLY A 451 6.74 -1.18 3.03
N THR A 452 5.85 -0.95 2.05
CA THR A 452 5.13 0.31 1.83
C THR A 452 3.63 0.03 1.62
N PRO A 453 2.88 -0.28 2.68
CA PRO A 453 1.45 -0.59 2.57
C PRO A 453 0.63 0.57 1.98
N ILE A 454 1.14 1.81 2.07
CA ILE A 454 0.55 3.02 1.50
C ILE A 454 1.68 3.78 0.78
N GLU A 455 1.77 3.65 -0.55
CA GLU A 455 2.74 4.43 -1.34
C GLU A 455 2.22 5.85 -1.64
N ASN A 456 0.97 5.97 -2.12
CA ASN A 456 0.51 7.20 -2.77
C ASN A 456 -0.89 7.65 -2.32
N ARG A 457 -1.86 6.74 -2.22
CA ARG A 457 -3.24 7.08 -1.84
C ARG A 457 -3.84 6.08 -0.88
N LEU A 458 -4.67 6.56 0.05
CA LEU A 458 -5.37 5.70 1.01
C LEU A 458 -6.29 4.68 0.32
N ILE A 459 -6.79 5.01 -0.88
CA ILE A 459 -7.63 4.10 -1.68
C ILE A 459 -6.87 2.89 -2.22
N ASP A 460 -5.54 2.97 -2.31
CA ASP A 460 -4.71 1.84 -2.73
C ASP A 460 -4.77 0.73 -1.68
N LEU A 461 -4.86 1.10 -0.38
CA LEU A 461 -5.05 0.17 0.73
C LEU A 461 -6.38 -0.59 0.62
N TYR A 462 -7.46 0.06 0.19
CA TYR A 462 -8.75 -0.61 -0.05
C TYR A 462 -8.57 -1.78 -1.02
N SER A 463 -7.84 -1.57 -2.12
CA SER A 463 -7.62 -2.61 -3.12
C SER A 463 -6.81 -3.79 -2.58
N VAL A 464 -5.79 -3.50 -1.76
CA VAL A 464 -4.92 -4.51 -1.13
C VAL A 464 -5.71 -5.32 -0.10
N VAL A 465 -6.46 -4.66 0.79
CA VAL A 465 -7.26 -5.33 1.82
C VAL A 465 -8.39 -6.17 1.21
N ALA A 466 -8.99 -5.72 0.11
CA ALA A 466 -10.00 -6.49 -0.60
C ALA A 466 -9.50 -7.82 -1.18
N PHE A 467 -8.18 -8.03 -1.30
CA PHE A 467 -7.63 -9.34 -1.62
C PHE A 467 -7.74 -10.31 -0.43
N ILE A 468 -7.51 -9.84 0.79
CA ILE A 468 -7.64 -10.64 2.02
C ILE A 468 -9.11 -10.94 2.29
N ASP A 469 -9.91 -9.89 2.44
CA ASP A 469 -11.34 -10.00 2.66
C ASP A 469 -12.06 -8.86 1.91
N PRO A 470 -12.79 -9.17 0.82
CA PRO A 470 -13.55 -8.20 0.06
C PRO A 470 -14.56 -7.41 0.91
N GLY A 471 -15.06 -7.99 2.01
CA GLY A 471 -16.01 -7.35 2.91
C GLY A 471 -15.38 -6.40 3.93
N PHE A 472 -14.06 -6.50 4.17
CA PHE A 472 -13.44 -5.89 5.34
C PHE A 472 -13.44 -4.36 5.32
N LEU A 473 -13.23 -3.72 4.16
CA LEU A 473 -13.37 -2.26 3.99
C LEU A 473 -14.55 -1.88 3.09
N ALA A 474 -15.30 -2.85 2.58
CA ALA A 474 -16.38 -2.58 1.66
C ALA A 474 -17.57 -1.87 2.33
N PRO A 475 -18.33 -1.08 1.54
CA PRO A 475 -18.11 -0.72 0.15
C PRO A 475 -17.12 0.43 -0.06
N LEU A 476 -16.52 0.49 -1.24
CA LEU A 476 -15.58 1.56 -1.63
C LEU A 476 -16.15 2.97 -1.44
N TRP A 477 -17.44 3.19 -1.72
CA TRP A 477 -18.04 4.52 -1.55
C TRP A 477 -18.18 4.92 -0.08
N GLU A 478 -18.46 3.96 0.81
CA GLU A 478 -18.58 4.22 2.24
C GLU A 478 -17.20 4.44 2.83
N PHE A 479 -16.21 3.62 2.45
CA PHE A 479 -14.80 3.84 2.80
C PHE A 479 -14.32 5.22 2.36
N SER A 480 -14.64 5.60 1.12
CA SER A 480 -14.29 6.90 0.56
C SER A 480 -15.00 8.05 1.27
N TYR A 481 -16.27 7.86 1.62
CA TYR A 481 -17.02 8.80 2.45
C TYR A 481 -16.42 8.93 3.84
N GLN A 482 -15.98 7.86 4.49
CA GLN A 482 -15.49 7.90 5.86
C GLN A 482 -14.07 8.51 5.98
N HIS A 483 -13.30 8.51 4.89
CA HIS A 483 -11.86 8.75 4.96
C HIS A 483 -11.27 9.70 3.91
N CYS A 484 -12.00 10.16 2.88
CA CYS A 484 -11.45 10.97 1.79
C CYS A 484 -12.12 12.34 1.63
N PHE A 485 -11.31 13.39 1.44
CA PHE A 485 -11.77 14.68 0.94
C PHE A 485 -11.74 14.72 -0.60
N PHE A 486 -12.73 15.36 -1.23
CA PHE A 486 -12.84 15.43 -2.69
C PHE A 486 -12.68 16.84 -3.22
N ASP A 487 -12.04 16.99 -4.39
CA ASP A 487 -11.90 18.27 -5.08
C ASP A 487 -13.28 18.81 -5.53
N ILE A 488 -13.50 20.11 -5.35
CA ILE A 488 -14.77 20.79 -5.67
C ILE A 488 -15.05 20.80 -7.17
N LYS A 489 -14.01 20.89 -8.01
CA LYS A 489 -14.11 20.95 -9.48
C LYS A 489 -14.00 19.57 -10.11
N LYS A 490 -13.12 18.70 -9.58
CA LYS A 490 -12.88 17.34 -10.08
C LYS A 490 -13.43 16.30 -9.11
N LYS A 491 -14.68 15.86 -9.32
CA LYS A 491 -15.40 14.95 -8.41
C LYS A 491 -14.62 13.70 -7.98
N ASP A 492 -13.74 13.14 -8.83
CA ASP A 492 -12.96 11.92 -8.54
C ASP A 492 -11.58 12.18 -7.94
N LYS A 493 -11.15 13.44 -7.81
CA LYS A 493 -9.83 13.77 -7.28
C LYS A 493 -9.90 13.88 -5.76
N ILE A 494 -9.14 13.03 -5.08
CA ILE A 494 -8.96 13.09 -3.62
C ILE A 494 -7.95 14.20 -3.28
N THR A 495 -8.29 15.07 -2.31
CA THR A 495 -7.44 16.20 -1.88
C THR A 495 -6.90 16.08 -0.46
N GLY A 496 -7.34 15.08 0.30
CA GLY A 496 -6.87 14.80 1.65
C GLY A 496 -7.61 13.62 2.29
N TYR A 497 -7.28 13.32 3.54
CA TYR A 497 -7.87 12.20 4.30
C TYR A 497 -8.25 12.61 5.73
N TYR A 498 -9.19 11.88 6.34
CA TYR A 498 -9.63 12.08 7.72
C TYR A 498 -10.05 10.76 8.38
N ASN A 499 -10.35 10.79 9.68
CA ASN A 499 -10.70 9.60 10.48
C ASN A 499 -9.67 8.44 10.40
N LEU A 500 -8.38 8.77 10.21
CA LEU A 500 -7.33 7.77 10.00
C LEU A 500 -7.11 6.88 11.24
N GLN A 501 -7.37 7.40 12.44
CA GLN A 501 -7.22 6.64 13.68
C GLN A 501 -8.19 5.45 13.75
N LYS A 502 -9.47 5.68 13.43
CA LYS A 502 -10.48 4.60 13.34
C LYS A 502 -10.10 3.55 12.30
N LEU A 503 -9.54 4.01 11.17
CA LEU A 503 -9.04 3.09 10.14
C LEU A 503 -7.86 2.26 10.65
N LYS A 504 -6.91 2.87 11.36
CA LYS A 504 -5.77 2.18 11.97
C LYS A 504 -6.22 1.11 12.98
N GLU A 505 -7.18 1.46 13.85
CA GLU A 505 -7.77 0.51 14.82
C GLU A 505 -8.42 -0.67 14.12
N ARG A 506 -9.22 -0.42 13.08
CA ARG A 506 -9.83 -1.48 12.27
C ARG A 506 -8.75 -2.40 11.65
N LEU A 507 -7.75 -1.81 11.01
CA LEU A 507 -6.67 -2.55 10.33
C LEU A 507 -5.78 -3.37 11.28
N SER A 508 -5.65 -2.98 12.55
CA SER A 508 -4.80 -3.68 13.53
C SER A 508 -5.15 -5.17 13.68
N SER A 509 -6.40 -5.54 13.39
CA SER A 509 -6.85 -6.93 13.40
C SER A 509 -6.21 -7.78 12.30
N ILE A 510 -5.78 -7.19 11.19
CA ILE A 510 -5.24 -7.89 10.01
C ILE A 510 -3.85 -7.40 9.57
N LEU A 511 -3.34 -6.28 10.11
CA LEU A 511 -2.09 -5.66 9.70
C LEU A 511 -1.15 -5.48 10.90
N ILE A 512 0.09 -5.95 10.73
CA ILE A 512 1.21 -5.64 11.61
C ILE A 512 2.23 -4.80 10.84
N ARG A 513 2.76 -3.75 11.48
CA ARG A 513 3.80 -2.88 10.91
C ARG A 513 4.78 -2.47 11.99
N ARG A 514 6.06 -2.77 11.76
CA ARG A 514 7.17 -2.35 12.61
C ARG A 514 8.23 -1.62 11.80
N GLU A 515 8.81 -0.58 12.40
CA GLU A 515 9.98 0.13 11.91
C GLU A 515 11.24 -0.40 12.58
N LYS A 516 12.41 -0.22 11.96
CA LYS A 516 13.70 -0.65 12.53
C LYS A 516 13.93 -0.09 13.92
N LYS A 517 13.49 1.14 14.17
CA LYS A 517 13.58 1.79 15.49
C LYS A 517 12.77 1.06 16.57
N ASP A 518 11.66 0.41 16.19
CA ASP A 518 10.78 -0.31 17.12
C ASP A 518 11.42 -1.64 17.56
N VAL A 519 12.25 -2.23 16.70
CA VAL A 519 12.90 -3.52 16.91
C VAL A 519 14.41 -3.42 17.05
N ILE A 520 14.96 -2.21 17.23
CA ILE A 520 16.40 -1.95 17.15
C ILE A 520 17.22 -2.80 18.15
N LYS A 521 16.66 -3.06 19.33
CA LYS A 521 17.26 -3.91 20.37
C LYS A 521 17.41 -5.38 19.96
N GLN A 522 16.69 -5.79 18.92
CA GLN A 522 16.70 -7.15 18.36
C GLN A 522 17.52 -7.23 17.07
N LEU A 523 17.99 -6.10 16.52
CA LEU A 523 18.80 -6.05 15.31
C LEU A 523 20.30 -5.99 15.65
N PRO A 524 21.19 -6.51 14.78
CA PRO A 524 22.62 -6.31 14.94
C PRO A 524 22.98 -4.82 14.85
N ASN A 525 23.99 -4.39 15.62
CA ASN A 525 24.44 -2.99 15.62
C ASN A 525 25.04 -2.61 14.25
N ILE A 526 24.51 -1.55 13.65
CA ILE A 526 25.05 -0.94 12.41
C ILE A 526 25.78 0.34 12.81
N SER A 527 27.06 0.47 12.44
CA SER A 527 27.83 1.70 12.60
C SER A 527 27.84 2.50 11.29
N HIS A 528 27.37 3.74 11.34
CA HIS A 528 27.49 4.69 10.23
C HIS A 528 28.73 5.56 10.43
N LEU A 529 29.56 5.68 9.40
CA LEU A 529 30.76 6.50 9.41
C LEU A 529 30.84 7.31 8.11
N ASP A 530 30.71 8.64 8.23
CA ASP A 530 30.91 9.56 7.12
C ASP A 530 32.36 10.04 7.12
N ILE A 531 33.06 9.85 5.99
CA ILE A 531 34.45 10.25 5.82
C ILE A 531 34.49 11.49 4.91
N PRO A 532 34.74 12.70 5.46
CA PRO A 532 34.87 13.91 4.66
C PRO A 532 36.20 13.87 3.90
N ILE A 533 36.13 14.06 2.58
CA ILE A 533 37.29 14.02 1.68
C ILE A 533 37.32 15.33 0.90
N GLU A 534 38.48 15.99 0.87
CA GLU A 534 38.67 17.20 0.08
C GLU A 534 38.74 16.90 -1.41
N MET A 535 38.12 17.74 -2.23
CA MET A 535 38.18 17.63 -3.69
C MET A 535 39.57 18.00 -4.20
N HIS A 536 40.04 17.27 -5.21
CA HIS A 536 41.26 17.64 -5.94
C HIS A 536 41.06 18.99 -6.66
N PRO A 537 42.09 19.86 -6.80
CA PRO A 537 41.95 21.15 -7.46
C PRO A 537 41.28 21.11 -8.84
N GLU A 538 41.61 20.11 -9.65
CA GLU A 538 40.95 19.88 -10.96
C GLU A 538 39.46 19.57 -10.82
N GLN A 539 39.05 18.74 -9.85
CA GLN A 539 37.63 18.48 -9.58
C GLN A 539 36.92 19.76 -9.15
N GLN A 540 37.54 20.57 -8.29
CA GLN A 540 36.99 21.85 -7.84
C GLN A 540 36.76 22.80 -9.02
N GLN A 541 37.69 22.86 -9.97
CA GLN A 541 37.57 23.71 -11.16
C GLN A 541 36.40 23.27 -12.06
N PHE A 542 36.29 21.98 -12.39
CA PHE A 542 35.17 21.45 -13.14
C PHE A 542 33.84 21.70 -12.41
N HIS A 543 33.80 21.40 -11.11
CA HIS A 543 32.61 21.58 -10.29
C HIS A 543 32.17 23.05 -10.24
N ALA A 544 33.10 23.99 -10.05
CA ALA A 544 32.84 25.42 -10.08
C ALA A 544 32.32 25.88 -11.45
N SER A 545 32.88 25.37 -12.55
CA SER A 545 32.41 25.66 -13.91
C SER A 545 30.95 25.23 -14.12
N TYR A 546 30.58 24.02 -13.69
CA TYR A 546 29.19 23.55 -13.77
C TYR A 546 28.26 24.32 -12.83
N SER A 547 28.71 24.62 -11.60
CA SER A 547 27.98 25.44 -10.63
C SER A 547 27.65 26.83 -11.17
N ASN A 548 28.61 27.47 -11.84
CA ASN A 548 28.38 28.75 -12.53
C ASN A 548 27.32 28.62 -13.63
N GLY A 549 27.30 27.49 -14.35
CA GLY A 549 26.26 27.18 -15.32
C GLY A 549 24.87 27.04 -14.68
N VAL A 550 24.79 26.38 -13.52
CA VAL A 550 23.55 26.23 -12.72
C VAL A 550 23.06 27.59 -12.26
N ALA A 551 23.93 28.40 -11.66
CA ALA A 551 23.60 29.75 -11.17
C ALA A 551 23.05 30.65 -12.29
N ARG A 552 23.63 30.57 -13.50
CA ARG A 552 23.13 31.31 -14.68
C ARG A 552 21.74 30.89 -15.14
N ILE A 553 21.36 29.63 -14.94
CA ILE A 553 20.01 29.15 -15.29
C ILE A 553 19.01 29.60 -14.21
N LEU A 554 19.39 29.48 -12.93
CA LEU A 554 18.54 29.86 -11.80
C LEU A 554 18.29 31.38 -11.72
N SER A 555 19.22 32.20 -12.23
CA SER A 555 19.04 33.66 -12.29
C SER A 555 18.06 34.13 -13.37
N LYS A 556 17.58 33.23 -14.24
CA LYS A 556 16.57 33.58 -15.25
C LYS A 556 15.21 33.81 -14.61
N LYS A 557 14.50 34.86 -15.06
CA LYS A 557 13.13 35.15 -14.62
C LYS A 557 12.11 34.06 -14.99
N PHE A 558 12.34 33.36 -16.10
CA PHE A 558 11.51 32.25 -16.57
C PHE A 558 12.39 31.09 -17.01
N ILE A 559 12.13 29.90 -16.47
CA ILE A 559 12.88 28.67 -16.76
C ILE A 559 12.09 27.85 -17.78
N THR A 560 12.70 27.58 -18.93
CA THR A 560 12.09 26.78 -20.00
C THR A 560 12.29 25.26 -19.75
N PRO A 561 11.53 24.37 -20.43
CA PRO A 561 11.79 22.93 -20.38
C PRO A 561 13.22 22.55 -20.80
N PHE A 562 13.79 23.28 -21.77
CA PHE A 562 15.19 23.11 -22.19
C PHE A 562 16.18 23.51 -21.08
N ASP A 563 15.89 24.60 -20.38
CA ASP A 563 16.69 25.03 -19.23
C ASP A 563 16.64 24.01 -18.09
N MET A 564 15.48 23.39 -17.84
CA MET A 564 15.35 22.31 -16.86
C MET A 564 16.18 21.08 -17.25
N GLN A 565 16.17 20.68 -18.52
CA GLN A 565 17.04 19.58 -18.99
C GLN A 565 18.52 19.92 -18.81
N ARG A 566 18.93 21.15 -19.17
CA ARG A 566 20.32 21.60 -19.01
C ARG A 566 20.73 21.69 -17.54
N LEU A 567 19.83 22.15 -16.67
CA LEU A 567 20.03 22.18 -15.22
C LEU A 567 20.28 20.78 -14.67
N MET A 568 19.43 19.81 -15.02
CA MET A 568 19.59 18.41 -14.62
C MET A 568 20.91 17.81 -15.11
N MET A 569 21.32 18.13 -16.35
CA MET A 569 22.62 17.72 -16.88
C MET A 569 23.79 18.31 -16.08
N LEU A 570 23.75 19.60 -15.74
CA LEU A 570 24.82 20.26 -14.99
C LEU A 570 24.93 19.71 -13.56
N LEU A 571 23.80 19.52 -12.87
CA LEU A 571 23.74 18.91 -11.55
C LEU A 571 24.30 17.47 -11.58
N SER A 572 23.96 16.70 -12.62
CA SER A 572 24.53 15.37 -12.82
C SER A 572 26.04 15.42 -13.01
N LYS A 573 26.56 16.38 -13.79
CA LYS A 573 28.01 16.55 -13.99
C LYS A 573 28.73 16.98 -12.72
N MET A 574 28.11 17.82 -11.89
CA MET A 574 28.63 18.18 -10.56
C MET A 574 28.76 16.94 -9.67
N ARG A 575 27.74 16.07 -9.63
CA ARG A 575 27.81 14.80 -8.87
C ARG A 575 28.91 13.88 -9.41
N MET A 576 28.99 13.71 -10.73
CA MET A 576 29.97 12.84 -11.39
C MET A 576 31.42 13.28 -11.13
N VAL A 577 31.70 14.58 -11.21
CA VAL A 577 33.08 15.05 -11.04
C VAL A 577 33.57 14.92 -9.60
N CYS A 578 32.68 14.99 -8.61
CA CYS A 578 33.02 14.70 -7.21
C CYS A 578 33.45 13.23 -6.99
N ASP A 579 33.07 12.32 -7.87
CA ASP A 579 33.56 10.92 -7.84
C ASP A 579 34.90 10.80 -8.57
N SER A 580 34.97 11.20 -9.84
CA SER A 580 36.22 11.30 -10.61
C SER A 580 36.05 12.22 -11.81
N THR A 581 37.11 12.94 -12.18
CA THR A 581 37.14 13.74 -13.42
C THR A 581 36.89 12.88 -14.67
N TYR A 582 37.27 11.61 -14.65
CA TYR A 582 37.12 10.68 -15.79
C TYR A 582 35.65 10.46 -16.18
N LEU A 583 34.73 10.62 -15.22
CA LEU A 583 33.31 10.44 -15.49
C LEU A 583 32.78 11.52 -16.46
N VAL A 584 33.41 12.69 -16.49
CA VAL A 584 32.98 13.85 -17.29
C VAL A 584 33.87 14.11 -18.52
N ASP A 585 35.19 14.00 -18.41
CA ASP A 585 36.13 14.35 -19.49
C ASP A 585 36.65 13.15 -20.30
N PHE A 586 36.59 11.94 -19.73
CA PHE A 586 37.16 10.70 -20.28
C PHE A 586 38.68 10.72 -20.50
N GLU A 587 39.39 11.66 -19.88
CA GLU A 587 40.82 11.90 -20.09
C GLU A 587 41.59 11.81 -18.78
N THR A 588 41.19 12.58 -17.77
CA THR A 588 41.89 12.64 -16.49
C THR A 588 41.19 11.78 -15.45
N ASN A 589 41.90 11.19 -14.49
CA ASN A 589 41.30 10.38 -13.43
C ASN A 589 41.72 10.86 -12.04
N TYR A 590 41.38 12.11 -11.71
CA TYR A 590 41.59 12.66 -10.37
C TYR A 590 40.41 12.29 -9.48
N SER A 591 40.67 11.43 -8.48
CA SER A 591 39.66 10.94 -7.56
C SER A 591 40.24 10.72 -6.15
N PRO A 592 40.14 11.71 -5.27
CA PRO A 592 40.44 11.55 -3.83
C PRO A 592 39.63 10.42 -3.19
N LYS A 593 38.36 10.23 -3.61
CA LYS A 593 37.52 9.12 -3.16
C LYS A 593 38.13 7.75 -3.49
N MET A 594 38.76 7.58 -4.65
CA MET A 594 39.45 6.32 -4.98
C MET A 594 40.69 6.08 -4.11
N ILE A 595 41.43 7.15 -3.79
CA ILE A 595 42.60 7.06 -2.90
C ILE A 595 42.14 6.61 -1.51
N GLU A 596 41.11 7.26 -0.97
CA GLU A 596 40.55 6.91 0.33
C GLU A 596 39.93 5.52 0.34
N LEU A 597 39.16 5.15 -0.69
CA LEU A 597 38.61 3.80 -0.82
C LEU A 597 39.72 2.74 -0.82
N LYS A 598 40.81 2.98 -1.56
CA LYS A 598 41.97 2.07 -1.58
C LYS A 598 42.59 1.96 -0.19
N TYR A 599 42.78 3.07 0.51
CA TYR A 599 43.31 3.10 1.87
C TYR A 599 42.41 2.33 2.85
N ILE A 600 41.09 2.50 2.78
CA ILE A 600 40.14 1.78 3.62
C ILE A 600 40.21 0.28 3.37
N LEU A 601 40.19 -0.15 2.10
CA LEU A 601 40.17 -1.57 1.76
C LEU A 601 41.50 -2.28 2.10
N LEU A 602 42.63 -1.64 1.83
CA LEU A 602 43.94 -2.27 2.02
C LEU A 602 44.48 -2.11 3.44
N GLU A 603 44.41 -0.90 4.01
CA GLU A 603 45.10 -0.59 5.26
C GLU A 603 44.18 -0.70 6.49
N LYS A 604 42.90 -0.30 6.36
CA LYS A 604 41.97 -0.33 7.51
C LYS A 604 41.27 -1.66 7.68
N LEU A 605 40.82 -2.25 6.57
CA LEU A 605 40.04 -3.48 6.58
C LEU A 605 40.88 -4.71 6.28
N ASP A 606 42.06 -4.53 5.69
CA ASP A 606 42.97 -5.59 5.26
C ASP A 606 42.23 -6.73 4.56
N VAL A 607 41.52 -6.38 3.49
CA VAL A 607 40.55 -7.25 2.80
C VAL A 607 41.18 -8.55 2.28
N LYS A 608 42.50 -8.58 2.10
CA LYS A 608 43.21 -9.79 1.68
C LYS A 608 43.35 -10.81 2.80
N ASN A 609 43.63 -10.35 4.01
CA ASN A 609 43.91 -11.23 5.14
C ASN A 609 42.70 -11.42 6.05
N ASN A 610 41.65 -10.62 5.87
CA ASN A 610 40.41 -10.71 6.63
C ASN A 610 39.34 -11.49 5.87
N GLU A 611 38.49 -12.20 6.62
CA GLU A 611 37.38 -12.97 6.04
C GLU A 611 36.16 -12.10 5.66
N ARG A 612 36.21 -10.80 6.00
CA ARG A 612 35.12 -9.85 5.75
C ARG A 612 34.82 -9.69 4.26
N LYS A 613 33.55 -9.86 3.92
CA LYS A 613 32.97 -9.55 2.61
C LYS A 613 32.54 -8.09 2.58
N ILE A 614 32.80 -7.39 1.46
CA ILE A 614 32.51 -5.97 1.31
C ILE A 614 31.61 -5.74 0.10
N ILE A 615 30.61 -4.88 0.25
CA ILE A 615 29.73 -4.45 -0.82
C ILE A 615 29.98 -2.96 -1.09
N ILE A 616 30.25 -2.62 -2.35
CA ILE A 616 30.51 -1.25 -2.80
C ILE A 616 29.41 -0.85 -3.80
N PHE A 617 28.68 0.21 -3.46
CA PHE A 617 27.65 0.77 -4.34
C PHE A 617 28.17 2.02 -5.05
N SER A 618 27.87 2.15 -6.34
CA SER A 618 28.03 3.40 -7.08
C SER A 618 26.91 3.59 -8.11
N GLU A 619 26.46 4.83 -8.28
CA GLU A 619 25.45 5.17 -9.29
C GLU A 619 25.97 5.00 -10.73
N TRP A 620 27.28 5.15 -10.93
CA TRP A 620 27.88 5.24 -12.26
C TRP A 620 28.65 3.97 -12.63
N LYS A 621 28.24 3.28 -13.71
CA LYS A 621 28.98 2.14 -14.26
C LYS A 621 30.45 2.47 -14.57
N LYS A 622 30.74 3.70 -15.00
CA LYS A 622 32.11 4.15 -15.22
C LYS A 622 32.95 4.12 -13.94
N MET A 623 32.35 4.51 -12.81
CA MET A 623 33.01 4.45 -11.51
C MET A 623 33.26 3.01 -11.09
N ASN A 624 32.29 2.11 -11.30
CA ASN A 624 32.50 0.67 -11.08
C ASN A 624 33.69 0.13 -11.88
N ASN A 625 33.88 0.56 -13.14
CA ASN A 625 35.03 0.17 -13.93
C ASN A 625 36.36 0.66 -13.31
N ILE A 626 36.40 1.87 -12.75
CA ILE A 626 37.58 2.42 -12.07
C ILE A 626 37.87 1.62 -10.80
N ILE A 627 36.84 1.32 -9.99
CA ILE A 627 36.95 0.50 -8.79
C ILE A 627 37.44 -0.91 -9.15
N ALA A 628 36.82 -1.56 -10.14
CA ALA A 628 37.21 -2.88 -10.63
C ALA A 628 38.64 -2.93 -11.18
N LYS A 629 39.13 -1.85 -11.81
CA LYS A 629 40.53 -1.74 -12.22
C LYS A 629 41.45 -1.71 -10.98
N MET A 630 41.14 -0.87 -10.00
CA MET A 630 41.92 -0.79 -8.76
C MET A 630 41.93 -2.14 -8.01
N LEU A 631 40.79 -2.83 -7.91
CA LEU A 631 40.74 -4.15 -7.26
C LEU A 631 41.61 -5.19 -7.98
N ARG A 632 41.59 -5.22 -9.33
CA ARG A 632 42.48 -6.10 -10.12
C ARG A 632 43.95 -5.79 -9.93
N GLU A 633 44.33 -4.51 -9.95
CA GLU A 633 45.72 -4.08 -9.73
C GLU A 633 46.25 -4.45 -8.34
N ASN A 634 45.35 -4.68 -7.39
CA ASN A 634 45.71 -5.10 -6.03
C ASN A 634 45.33 -6.57 -5.78
N ASP A 635 45.07 -7.40 -6.79
CA ASP A 635 44.72 -8.83 -6.64
C ASP A 635 43.60 -9.11 -5.62
N ILE A 636 42.55 -8.29 -5.63
CA ILE A 636 41.35 -8.52 -4.80
C ILE A 636 40.28 -9.16 -5.69
N GLY A 637 39.81 -10.35 -5.33
CA GLY A 637 38.71 -11.01 -6.03
C GLY A 637 37.40 -10.27 -5.82
N PHE A 638 36.65 -10.06 -6.91
CA PHE A 638 35.38 -9.37 -6.87
C PHE A 638 34.42 -9.86 -7.96
N VAL A 639 33.14 -9.57 -7.76
CA VAL A 639 32.10 -9.67 -8.78
C VAL A 639 31.46 -8.31 -9.01
N GLU A 640 30.95 -8.08 -10.22
CA GLU A 640 30.22 -6.87 -10.57
C GLU A 640 28.83 -7.21 -11.07
N LEU A 641 27.81 -6.60 -10.47
CA LEU A 641 26.44 -6.68 -10.92
C LEU A 641 25.95 -5.30 -11.35
N ASN A 642 25.55 -5.20 -12.62
CA ASN A 642 24.99 -3.98 -13.19
C ASN A 642 23.81 -4.31 -14.11
N GLY A 643 23.09 -3.27 -14.56
CA GLY A 643 21.91 -3.44 -15.41
C GLY A 643 22.14 -4.17 -16.73
N SER A 644 23.39 -4.27 -17.21
CA SER A 644 23.72 -5.03 -18.43
C SER A 644 23.89 -6.54 -18.20
N VAL A 645 23.94 -7.01 -16.96
CA VAL A 645 24.03 -8.45 -16.65
C VAL A 645 22.67 -9.12 -16.87
N PRO A 646 22.57 -10.13 -17.76
CA PRO A 646 21.34 -10.89 -17.97
C PRO A 646 20.84 -11.52 -16.67
N VAL A 647 19.52 -11.51 -16.44
CA VAL A 647 18.88 -12.03 -15.20
C VAL A 647 19.35 -13.44 -14.85
N LYS A 648 19.46 -14.33 -15.85
CA LYS A 648 19.93 -15.72 -15.68
C LYS A 648 21.36 -15.85 -15.12
N LYS A 649 22.21 -14.82 -15.26
CA LYS A 649 23.58 -14.82 -14.76
C LYS A 649 23.71 -14.19 -13.36
N ARG A 650 22.73 -13.40 -12.92
CA ARG A 650 22.79 -12.66 -11.64
C ARG A 650 22.93 -13.60 -10.45
N GLY A 651 22.14 -14.67 -10.39
CA GLY A 651 22.22 -15.65 -9.31
C GLY A 651 23.59 -16.33 -9.20
N LYS A 652 24.30 -16.54 -10.32
CA LYS A 652 25.67 -17.11 -10.30
C LYS A 652 26.67 -16.14 -9.67
N LEU A 653 26.56 -14.84 -9.93
CA LEU A 653 27.44 -13.83 -9.35
C LEU A 653 27.22 -13.68 -7.84
N ILE A 654 25.97 -13.76 -7.40
CA ILE A 654 25.64 -13.73 -5.97
C ILE A 654 26.25 -14.94 -5.27
N LYS A 655 26.06 -16.15 -5.81
CA LYS A 655 26.69 -17.36 -5.27
C LYS A 655 28.21 -17.30 -5.28
N GLU A 656 28.81 -16.79 -6.35
CA GLU A 656 30.26 -16.60 -6.41
C GLU A 656 30.75 -15.70 -5.27
N PHE A 657 30.03 -14.63 -4.95
CA PHE A 657 30.39 -13.76 -3.82
C PHE A 657 30.13 -14.41 -2.45
N GLU A 658 29.03 -15.13 -2.28
CA GLU A 658 28.69 -15.79 -1.01
C GLU A 658 29.60 -16.98 -0.71
N ASP A 659 29.85 -17.84 -1.70
CA ASP A 659 30.46 -19.16 -1.52
C ASP A 659 31.97 -19.20 -1.80
N ASN A 660 32.53 -18.30 -2.62
CA ASN A 660 33.97 -18.28 -2.93
C ASN A 660 34.74 -17.37 -1.95
N ASP A 661 35.55 -17.96 -1.09
CA ASP A 661 36.39 -17.21 -0.13
C ASP A 661 37.37 -16.23 -0.80
N ASN A 662 37.81 -16.49 -2.03
CA ASN A 662 38.69 -15.58 -2.75
C ASN A 662 37.96 -14.35 -3.31
N CYS A 663 36.63 -14.39 -3.41
CA CYS A 663 35.82 -13.25 -3.86
C CYS A 663 35.43 -12.39 -2.66
N ARG A 664 36.17 -11.31 -2.40
CA ARG A 664 35.97 -10.48 -1.20
C ARG A 664 35.08 -9.26 -1.41
N VAL A 665 34.94 -8.78 -2.65
CA VAL A 665 34.21 -7.53 -2.95
C VAL A 665 33.06 -7.76 -3.92
N PHE A 666 31.90 -7.17 -3.64
CA PHE A 666 30.76 -7.10 -4.55
C PHE A 666 30.55 -5.65 -4.99
N ILE A 667 30.59 -5.38 -6.29
CA ILE A 667 30.33 -4.05 -6.84
C ILE A 667 28.93 -4.03 -7.44
N SER A 668 28.08 -3.09 -7.02
CA SER A 668 26.74 -2.93 -7.59
C SER A 668 26.42 -1.48 -7.96
N THR A 669 25.49 -1.35 -8.91
CA THR A 669 24.73 -0.09 -9.10
C THR A 669 23.47 -0.11 -8.25
N GLU A 670 22.86 1.02 -7.91
CA GLU A 670 21.58 1.04 -7.17
C GLU A 670 20.45 0.19 -7.80
N ALA A 671 20.53 -0.10 -9.11
CA ALA A 671 19.59 -0.97 -9.82
C ALA A 671 19.94 -2.47 -9.79
N GLY A 672 21.06 -2.85 -9.15
CA GLY A 672 21.72 -4.14 -9.24
C GLY A 672 21.59 -5.01 -8.00
#